data_AF-K3UCS4-F1
#
_entry.id   AF-K3UCS4-F1
#
_cell.length_a   1.000
_cell.length_b   1.000
_cell.length_c   1.000
_cell.angle_alpha   90.00
_cell.angle_beta   90.00
_cell.angle_gamma   90.00
#
_symmetry.space_group_name_H-M   'P 1'
#
loop_
_entity.id
_entity.type
_entity.pdbx_description
1 polymer ?
#
loop_
_entity_poly.entity_id
_entity_poly.type
_entity_poly.pdbx_seq_one_letter_code
_entity_poly.pdbx_strand_id
1 'polypeptide(L)'
;MAEKHPHLLRYRKRSVWILAFYLPILIVPWVLTCILMHRPIFLPPYINQRGEYSMTDMQKIQDWSTAIIILSRIAATLGLPIVSALMAQAVVVYSQLRKEGQDEKLNVIQLFALSDRGWMDLPILWTSCFGARSHYSKFLWLAAGLVLIIPYDPLNVVTCNNNPVEITSRDKTCNRTGVESRVVGIDPEPSVMELMPRNLATNLIRQKLKSFSMSDVQTNLWHEDTNYEPFAVKEQRAQTFNWIQKWDSLIGYFAASLANGTSTGILREHAMRINSTINCKAGNVPSTCSGPMPFFAVFNHTGFATSGIKATVCVEGNHSAVPWTRGRDRQDIREYMWLMLEVAQRADGRRVDGQALLEDVTSFNISCRASSTRGYFELGNHWNNQVFKPLVDKWPTPNDIRKNFNDYGSFVGKYEDRDRRPVTVWKPYQQVTWNSPPNLFDDFAIGTPGPLALVALSLFGSGSFFHIASERPQRDMNYTMRDICESGNYPFQRIILDHLDYSKLCAGELSMYREEYPPAGNSIGNVKYEFLPIFVARILETFSYPKQAESLLEIGMFFANEVLLRESASVFGTVWSRWIYSSPGWTILKPRKTNIAIVVIFALIVLQSVCLIWLVWYIASTPTWADRYDSFALAQLGAQLDGLRGGGLRSASKDDAEYLKSQSGMVGVLGVKKKQTTSTDESLGNDPVNVQDTPQDNGLAQDETPILALGGDCPTSSTYTATGWFGQRRNKGREMLQQSKPMIPKFQIAAAGFSFFCAGVDGATLGPLLPYIIQSFTINEGEVAIIYACIFVGWVIAAVTNLFLATKLSFSALLTLGATLQLAAQCLRPWASQPVFFISFAVQAVGMGYQDTHANAWASGLPNAHRCLGFIHAMFALGCLVGPLVATAIATATGSGHSKTNGIEAWRMGYFQLIGIHALNLVCMLLAFGNPLRQRKAPEGAIPQPSTTGTVDSDVIQQRRNKNALRDIGQLLKMKNFWLIGGFYLFNCGAWSAAGGWVVEYLVAHRDGALEKVGYVPTGFWAGLFLGRLLLAEPTHRFGEQRAIMCLSAVCLIFHLLFWLVPNLVASAVAFSFMGFFFGPFFATGMSVASRMFPRKIQSMALGEY
;
A
#
# COMPACT_ATOMS: atom_id res chain seq x y z
N MET A 1 53.77 46.50 -33.11
CA MET A 1 53.83 46.25 -31.65
C MET A 1 52.72 45.30 -31.26
N ALA A 2 53.01 44.27 -30.46
CA ALA A 2 52.01 43.40 -29.81
C ALA A 2 52.71 42.71 -28.62
N GLU A 3 52.52 43.22 -27.41
CA GLU A 3 53.22 42.69 -26.24
C GLU A 3 52.67 41.34 -25.78
N LYS A 4 53.56 40.36 -25.61
CA LYS A 4 53.22 39.10 -24.92
C LYS A 4 53.11 39.34 -23.42
N HIS A 5 51.96 39.78 -22.94
CA HIS A 5 51.65 39.71 -21.51
C HIS A 5 51.62 38.23 -21.06
N PRO A 6 52.45 37.81 -20.08
CA PRO A 6 52.37 36.46 -19.54
C PRO A 6 51.10 36.31 -18.69
N HIS A 7 50.31 35.27 -18.96
CA HIS A 7 49.08 34.99 -18.22
C HIS A 7 49.39 34.70 -16.74
N LEU A 8 48.96 35.60 -15.85
CA LEU A 8 49.11 35.44 -14.40
C LEU A 8 48.25 34.26 -13.91
N LEU A 9 48.90 33.17 -13.54
CA LEU A 9 48.27 32.03 -12.85
C LEU A 9 47.66 32.50 -11.52
N ARG A 10 46.42 32.07 -11.21
CA ARG A 10 45.69 32.51 -10.00
C ARG A 10 45.08 31.34 -9.24
N TYR A 11 45.18 31.36 -7.91
CA TYR A 11 44.47 30.43 -7.04
C TYR A 11 42.97 30.74 -7.02
N ARG A 12 42.14 29.81 -7.52
CA ARG A 12 40.68 30.00 -7.68
C ARG A 12 39.90 29.45 -6.48
N LYS A 13 39.60 30.30 -5.49
CA LYS A 13 38.86 29.91 -4.27
C LYS A 13 37.37 29.53 -4.47
N ARG A 14 36.83 29.55 -5.69
CA ARG A 14 35.40 29.34 -5.98
C ARG A 14 34.93 27.91 -5.68
N SER A 15 35.79 26.92 -5.89
CA SER A 15 35.57 25.50 -5.56
C SER A 15 35.26 25.29 -4.07
N VAL A 16 35.98 25.99 -3.19
CA VAL A 16 35.83 25.92 -1.73
C VAL A 16 34.45 26.39 -1.29
N TRP A 17 33.96 27.51 -1.83
CA TRP A 17 32.61 28.02 -1.53
C TRP A 17 31.50 27.09 -2.03
N ILE A 18 31.68 26.49 -3.22
CA ILE A 18 30.73 25.52 -3.78
C ILE A 18 30.62 24.28 -2.87
N LEU A 19 31.74 23.75 -2.37
CA LEU A 19 31.74 22.61 -1.45
C LEU A 19 31.21 22.98 -0.06
N ALA A 20 31.57 24.15 0.47
CA ALA A 20 31.07 24.62 1.77
C ALA A 20 29.53 24.79 1.78
N PHE A 21 28.92 25.10 0.63
CA PHE A 21 27.47 25.11 0.45
C PHE A 21 26.88 23.69 0.31
N TYR A 22 27.51 22.80 -0.47
CA TYR A 22 26.95 21.48 -0.76
C TYR A 22 27.11 20.45 0.38
N LEU A 23 28.24 20.46 1.09
CA LEU A 23 28.56 19.44 2.09
C LEU A 23 27.54 19.37 3.26
N PRO A 24 27.04 20.50 3.82
CA PRO A 24 25.97 20.46 4.82
C PRO A 24 24.65 19.93 4.25
N ILE A 25 24.30 20.32 3.03
CA ILE A 25 23.06 19.91 2.34
C ILE A 25 23.07 18.38 2.10
N LEU A 26 24.23 17.79 1.83
CA LEU A 26 24.40 16.35 1.67
C LEU A 26 24.30 15.58 3.01
N ILE A 27 24.97 16.07 4.06
CA ILE A 27 25.15 15.30 5.31
C ILE A 27 23.98 15.47 6.28
N VAL A 28 23.46 16.69 6.47
CA VAL A 28 22.46 16.99 7.51
C VAL A 28 21.17 16.16 7.36
N PRO A 29 20.55 16.01 6.17
CA PRO A 29 19.30 15.26 6.03
C PRO A 29 19.45 13.78 6.41
N TRP A 30 20.60 13.17 6.10
CA TRP A 30 20.89 11.79 6.48
C TRP A 30 21.06 11.63 7.99
N VAL A 31 21.80 12.54 8.65
CA VAL A 31 21.95 12.53 10.11
C VAL A 31 20.60 12.70 10.81
N LEU A 32 19.75 13.62 10.34
CA LEU A 32 18.40 13.80 10.88
C LEU A 32 17.49 12.58 10.62
N THR A 33 17.63 11.91 9.46
CA THR A 33 16.95 10.64 9.18
C THR A 33 17.34 9.56 10.19
N CYS A 34 18.63 9.38 10.46
CA CYS A 34 19.11 8.41 11.46
C CYS A 34 18.60 8.73 12.88
N ILE A 35 18.36 10.00 13.22
CA ILE A 35 17.74 10.39 14.49
C ILE A 35 16.26 10.00 14.50
N LEU A 36 15.48 10.34 13.46
CA LEU A 36 14.05 9.96 13.33
C LEU A 36 13.83 8.44 13.28
N MET A 37 14.82 7.65 12.85
CA MET A 37 14.75 6.18 12.97
C MET A 37 14.72 5.68 14.44
N HIS A 38 15.04 6.53 15.42
CA HIS A 38 15.11 6.19 16.84
C HIS A 38 14.12 7.01 17.69
N ARG A 39 14.10 8.33 17.54
CA ARG A 39 13.21 9.26 18.27
C ARG A 39 12.81 10.46 17.41
N PRO A 40 11.62 11.05 17.62
CA PRO A 40 11.32 12.38 17.10
C PRO A 40 12.32 13.43 17.59
N ILE A 41 12.58 14.45 16.77
CA ILE A 41 13.62 15.46 17.04
C ILE A 41 13.16 16.37 18.19
N PHE A 42 14.06 16.62 19.15
CA PHE A 42 13.84 17.34 20.42
C PHE A 42 12.74 16.77 21.35
N LEU A 43 12.26 15.55 21.10
CA LEU A 43 11.14 14.95 21.81
C LEU A 43 11.52 13.59 22.47
N PRO A 44 10.65 13.01 23.32
CA PRO A 44 10.84 11.67 23.88
C PRO A 44 10.95 10.58 22.79
N PRO A 45 11.22 9.31 23.13
CA PRO A 45 11.06 8.21 22.18
C PRO A 45 9.62 8.10 21.67
N TYR A 46 9.42 7.61 20.44
CA TYR A 46 8.08 7.28 19.90
C TYR A 46 7.27 6.40 20.87
N ILE A 47 7.97 5.53 21.60
CA ILE A 47 7.44 4.71 22.68
C ILE A 47 7.21 5.60 23.90
N ASN A 48 5.97 6.07 24.08
CA ASN A 48 5.56 6.78 25.29
C ASN A 48 4.12 6.44 25.71
N GLN A 49 3.99 5.51 26.66
CA GLN A 49 2.69 5.11 27.22
C GLN A 49 2.08 6.14 28.18
N ARG A 50 2.81 7.23 28.50
CA ARG A 50 2.27 8.31 29.32
C ARG A 50 1.52 9.38 28.52
N GLY A 51 1.51 9.34 27.19
CA GLY A 51 0.78 10.29 26.34
C GLY A 51 1.24 11.74 26.50
N GLU A 52 2.54 11.97 26.69
CA GLU A 52 3.13 13.29 26.93
C GLU A 52 3.24 14.17 25.66
N TYR A 53 2.80 13.68 24.49
CA TYR A 53 2.81 14.41 23.21
C TYR A 53 1.56 15.30 23.07
N SER A 54 1.76 16.60 22.80
CA SER A 54 0.67 17.50 22.37
C SER A 54 0.39 17.39 20.87
N MET A 55 -0.76 17.90 20.41
CA MET A 55 -1.03 18.02 18.97
C MET A 55 0.03 18.87 18.23
N THR A 56 0.61 19.87 18.92
CA THR A 56 1.71 20.67 18.34
C THR A 56 2.98 19.85 18.14
N ASP A 57 3.20 18.82 18.97
CA ASP A 57 4.37 17.93 18.85
C ASP A 57 4.17 16.93 17.72
N MET A 58 2.96 16.40 17.53
CA MET A 58 2.64 15.55 16.37
C MET A 58 2.84 16.32 15.05
N GLN A 59 2.40 17.58 14.99
CA GLN A 59 2.66 18.47 13.85
C GLN A 59 4.17 18.66 13.61
N LYS A 60 4.94 19.04 14.65
CA LYS A 60 6.41 19.16 14.55
C LYS A 60 7.07 17.89 14.01
N ILE A 61 6.62 16.70 14.39
CA ILE A 61 7.17 15.42 13.90
C ILE A 61 6.93 15.26 12.39
N GLN A 62 5.73 15.60 11.93
CA GLN A 62 5.37 15.54 10.52
C GLN A 62 6.07 16.64 9.69
N ASP A 63 6.21 17.85 10.24
CA ASP A 63 6.97 18.96 9.66
C ASP A 63 8.45 18.60 9.49
N TRP A 64 9.09 18.04 10.53
CA TRP A 64 10.49 17.60 10.48
C TRP A 64 10.69 16.48 9.45
N SER A 65 9.78 15.51 9.38
CA SER A 65 9.81 14.44 8.37
C SER A 65 9.74 15.02 6.96
N THR A 66 8.78 15.91 6.70
CA THR A 66 8.59 16.61 5.43
C THR A 66 9.83 17.45 5.06
N ALA A 67 10.38 18.21 6.00
CA ALA A 67 11.57 19.03 5.78
C ALA A 67 12.80 18.19 5.40
N ILE A 68 13.00 17.02 6.02
CA ILE A 68 14.11 16.11 5.71
C ILE A 68 13.95 15.50 4.31
N ILE A 69 12.73 15.15 3.89
CA ILE A 69 12.44 14.69 2.53
C ILE A 69 12.74 15.81 1.51
N ILE A 70 12.30 17.04 1.77
CA ILE A 70 12.57 18.20 0.91
C ILE A 70 14.09 18.45 0.79
N LEU A 71 14.82 18.49 1.91
CA LEU A 71 16.27 18.71 1.90
C LEU A 71 17.03 17.57 1.19
N SER A 72 16.59 16.32 1.33
CA SER A 72 17.19 15.17 0.63
C SER A 72 17.01 15.28 -0.89
N ARG A 73 15.82 15.70 -1.35
CA ARG A 73 15.54 15.95 -2.77
C ARG A 73 16.34 17.14 -3.32
N ILE A 74 16.56 18.18 -2.51
CA ILE A 74 17.46 19.30 -2.84
C ILE A 74 18.91 18.81 -2.96
N ALA A 75 19.39 17.95 -2.05
CA ALA A 75 20.75 17.39 -2.11
C ALA A 75 20.99 16.54 -3.38
N ALA A 76 20.01 15.70 -3.76
CA ALA A 76 20.08 14.87 -4.95
C ALA A 76 20.05 15.71 -6.24
N THR A 77 19.13 16.67 -6.35
CA THR A 77 18.98 17.53 -7.54
C THR A 77 20.15 18.49 -7.73
N LEU A 78 20.75 19.02 -6.66
CA LEU A 78 21.94 19.86 -6.72
C LEU A 78 23.24 19.06 -6.93
N GLY A 79 23.27 17.77 -6.59
CA GLY A 79 24.46 16.93 -6.67
C GLY A 79 25.06 16.88 -8.08
N LEU A 80 24.28 16.50 -9.08
CA LEU A 80 24.75 16.39 -10.46
C LEU A 80 25.39 17.69 -11.00
N PRO A 81 24.72 18.87 -10.97
CA PRO A 81 25.33 20.11 -11.47
C PRO A 81 26.53 20.58 -10.64
N ILE A 82 26.54 20.39 -9.31
CA ILE A 82 27.65 20.80 -8.44
C ILE A 82 28.89 19.93 -8.66
N VAL A 83 28.75 18.60 -8.66
CA VAL A 83 29.86 17.67 -8.91
C VAL A 83 30.40 17.87 -10.33
N SER A 84 29.53 18.00 -11.33
CA SER A 84 29.91 18.30 -12.72
C SER A 84 30.66 19.64 -12.86
N ALA A 85 30.31 20.66 -12.07
CA ALA A 85 31.00 21.95 -12.06
C ALA A 85 32.37 21.90 -11.37
N LEU A 86 32.51 21.17 -10.26
CA LEU A 86 33.80 20.97 -9.59
C LEU A 86 34.77 20.15 -10.46
N MET A 87 34.29 19.09 -11.12
CA MET A 87 35.12 18.30 -12.03
C MET A 87 35.57 19.12 -13.25
N ALA A 88 34.72 19.97 -13.82
CA ALA A 88 35.10 20.88 -14.90
C ALA A 88 36.20 21.91 -14.51
N GLN A 89 36.32 22.24 -13.22
CA GLN A 89 37.45 23.03 -12.69
C GLN A 89 38.70 22.15 -12.52
N ALA A 90 38.56 20.92 -12.03
CA ALA A 90 39.68 19.99 -11.85
C ALA A 90 40.31 19.48 -13.16
N VAL A 91 39.55 19.41 -14.28
CA VAL A 91 40.11 19.10 -15.62
C VAL A 91 41.22 20.09 -15.99
N VAL A 92 41.05 21.37 -15.66
CA VAL A 92 42.03 22.44 -15.95
C VAL A 92 43.32 22.26 -15.14
N VAL A 93 43.25 21.70 -13.94
CA VAL A 93 44.43 21.33 -13.15
C VAL A 93 45.08 20.06 -13.69
N TYR A 94 44.28 19.07 -14.07
CA TYR A 94 44.73 17.79 -14.61
C TYR A 94 45.49 17.93 -15.95
N SER A 95 45.14 18.92 -16.77
CA SER A 95 45.88 19.24 -18.00
C SER A 95 47.12 20.13 -17.80
N GLN A 96 47.24 20.81 -16.64
CA GLN A 96 48.39 21.67 -16.30
C GLN A 96 49.48 20.95 -15.51
N LEU A 97 49.12 20.04 -14.60
CA LEU A 97 50.09 19.33 -13.76
C LEU A 97 50.83 18.23 -14.53
N ARG A 98 52.14 18.39 -14.68
CA ARG A 98 53.04 17.32 -15.14
C ARG A 98 54.33 17.31 -14.32
N LYS A 99 54.73 16.12 -13.88
CA LYS A 99 56.13 15.85 -13.49
C LYS A 99 56.93 15.50 -14.75
N GLU A 100 58.21 15.83 -14.75
CA GLU A 100 59.14 15.31 -15.75
C GLU A 100 59.22 13.77 -15.63
N GLY A 101 59.29 13.06 -16.76
CA GLY A 101 59.42 11.59 -16.78
C GLY A 101 58.12 10.76 -16.80
N GLN A 102 56.95 11.33 -17.15
CA GLN A 102 55.74 10.55 -17.48
C GLN A 102 55.33 10.75 -18.95
N ASP A 103 55.00 9.67 -19.67
CA ASP A 103 54.88 9.70 -21.14
C ASP A 103 53.46 9.91 -21.69
N GLU A 104 52.40 9.67 -20.90
CA GLU A 104 51.01 9.90 -21.35
C GLU A 104 50.75 11.39 -21.63
N LYS A 105 50.91 11.83 -22.88
CA LYS A 105 50.48 13.15 -23.35
C LYS A 105 48.98 13.12 -23.60
N LEU A 106 48.25 14.08 -23.04
CA LEU A 106 46.82 14.23 -23.34
C LEU A 106 46.64 14.61 -24.81
N ASN A 107 45.90 13.76 -25.50
CA ASN A 107 45.50 13.89 -26.88
C ASN A 107 44.49 15.04 -27.03
N VAL A 108 44.49 15.75 -28.16
CA VAL A 108 43.46 16.77 -28.45
C VAL A 108 42.05 16.17 -28.36
N ILE A 109 41.85 14.93 -28.80
CA ILE A 109 40.56 14.20 -28.73
C ILE A 109 40.16 13.86 -27.29
N GLN A 110 41.12 13.50 -26.43
CA GLN A 110 40.87 13.28 -25.00
C GLN A 110 40.53 14.60 -24.29
N LEU A 111 41.15 15.70 -24.70
CA LEU A 111 40.89 17.02 -24.12
C LEU A 111 39.50 17.53 -24.49
N PHE A 112 39.06 17.37 -25.75
CA PHE A 112 37.67 17.68 -26.14
C PHE A 112 36.65 16.79 -25.40
N ALA A 113 36.91 15.49 -25.25
CA ALA A 113 36.05 14.61 -24.44
C ALA A 113 35.96 15.04 -22.97
N LEU A 114 36.96 15.76 -22.44
CA LEU A 114 36.94 16.34 -21.10
C LEU A 114 36.34 17.75 -21.04
N SER A 115 36.45 18.60 -22.08
CA SER A 115 35.76 19.90 -22.13
C SER A 115 34.25 19.73 -22.24
N ASP A 116 33.82 18.75 -23.04
CA ASP A 116 32.42 18.51 -23.37
C ASP A 116 31.71 17.71 -22.26
N ARG A 117 32.41 17.44 -21.15
CA ARG A 117 31.97 16.67 -19.98
C ARG A 117 31.54 15.25 -20.31
N GLY A 118 32.30 14.57 -21.18
CA GLY A 118 32.02 13.20 -21.65
C GLY A 118 31.91 12.13 -20.55
N TRP A 119 32.25 12.45 -19.30
CA TRP A 119 31.93 11.63 -18.11
C TRP A 119 30.42 11.56 -17.80
N MET A 120 29.58 12.33 -18.49
CA MET A 120 28.11 12.25 -18.45
C MET A 120 27.51 11.72 -19.77
N ASP A 121 28.33 11.46 -20.79
CA ASP A 121 27.89 11.08 -22.14
C ASP A 121 28.11 9.57 -22.37
N LEU A 122 27.02 8.82 -22.40
CA LEU A 122 27.03 7.36 -22.52
C LEU A 122 27.76 6.87 -23.80
N PRO A 123 27.50 7.41 -25.01
CA PRO A 123 28.35 7.24 -26.18
C PRO A 123 29.87 7.41 -25.96
N ILE A 124 30.32 8.44 -25.23
CA ILE A 124 31.75 8.69 -25.01
C ILE A 124 32.34 7.66 -24.02
N LEU A 125 31.61 7.32 -22.96
CA LEU A 125 32.02 6.27 -22.01
C LEU A 125 32.04 4.89 -22.68
N TRP A 126 31.04 4.56 -23.50
CA TRP A 126 30.96 3.31 -24.25
C TRP A 126 32.11 3.16 -25.25
N THR A 127 32.39 4.20 -26.03
CA THR A 127 33.53 4.20 -26.98
C THR A 127 34.88 4.23 -26.27
N SER A 128 34.98 4.84 -25.08
CA SER A 128 36.17 4.72 -24.23
C SER A 128 36.38 3.32 -23.63
N CYS A 129 35.35 2.48 -23.54
CA CYS A 129 35.42 1.15 -22.93
C CYS A 129 35.62 0.04 -23.98
N PHE A 130 34.78 0.04 -25.01
CA PHE A 130 34.71 -1.03 -26.04
C PHE A 130 35.09 -0.56 -27.46
N GLY A 131 35.30 0.75 -27.66
CA GLY A 131 35.74 1.33 -28.92
C GLY A 131 37.26 1.49 -29.00
N ALA A 132 37.71 2.33 -29.92
CA ALA A 132 39.10 2.75 -29.96
C ALA A 132 39.44 3.58 -28.71
N ARG A 133 40.60 3.32 -28.08
CA ARG A 133 41.07 4.02 -26.86
C ARG A 133 41.34 5.54 -27.03
N SER A 134 40.96 6.15 -28.14
CA SER A 134 41.17 7.58 -28.45
C SER A 134 40.48 8.55 -27.48
N HIS A 135 39.40 8.14 -26.83
CA HIS A 135 38.69 8.95 -25.83
C HIS A 135 39.02 8.58 -24.37
N TYR A 136 39.83 7.54 -24.14
CA TYR A 136 40.12 7.05 -22.79
C TYR A 136 41.02 8.03 -22.02
N SER A 137 40.62 8.37 -20.79
CA SER A 137 41.44 9.11 -19.82
C SER A 137 41.15 8.60 -18.41
N LYS A 138 42.17 8.52 -17.56
CA LYS A 138 42.03 8.13 -16.15
C LYS A 138 41.14 9.11 -15.38
N PHE A 139 41.20 10.40 -15.70
CA PHE A 139 40.31 11.41 -15.13
C PHE A 139 38.86 11.22 -15.58
N LEU A 140 38.61 10.87 -16.85
CA LEU A 140 37.25 10.67 -17.39
C LEU A 140 36.48 9.59 -16.60
N TRP A 141 37.15 8.48 -16.28
CA TRP A 141 36.55 7.38 -15.52
C TRP A 141 36.42 7.67 -14.02
N LEU A 142 37.39 8.39 -13.42
CA LEU A 142 37.23 8.90 -12.04
C LEU A 142 36.05 9.87 -11.93
N ALA A 143 35.87 10.74 -12.93
CA ALA A 143 34.76 11.69 -12.98
C ALA A 143 33.40 11.01 -13.17
N ALA A 144 33.32 9.99 -14.05
CA ALA A 144 32.12 9.17 -14.20
C ALA A 144 31.79 8.40 -12.91
N GLY A 145 32.82 7.85 -12.25
CA GLY A 145 32.69 7.22 -10.92
C GLY A 145 32.12 8.17 -9.87
N LEU A 146 32.63 9.40 -9.78
CA LEU A 146 32.07 10.42 -8.86
C LEU A 146 30.59 10.71 -9.13
N VAL A 147 30.16 10.72 -10.39
CA VAL A 147 28.76 10.97 -10.80
C VAL A 147 27.85 9.79 -10.47
N LEU A 148 28.36 8.55 -10.50
CA LEU A 148 27.64 7.34 -10.09
C LEU A 148 27.53 7.18 -8.57
N ILE A 149 28.42 7.79 -7.79
CA ILE A 149 28.42 7.78 -6.31
C ILE A 149 27.47 8.86 -5.73
N ILE A 150 26.92 9.76 -6.55
CA ILE A 150 25.90 10.72 -6.12
C ILE A 150 24.64 9.95 -5.66
N PRO A 151 24.09 10.23 -4.45
CA PRO A 151 22.82 9.65 -4.03
C PRO A 151 21.65 10.28 -4.81
N TYR A 152 21.23 9.62 -5.90
CA TYR A 152 20.00 9.92 -6.62
C TYR A 152 18.80 9.48 -5.78
N ASP A 153 18.33 10.41 -4.93
CA ASP A 153 17.57 10.13 -3.70
C ASP A 153 18.40 9.27 -2.70
N PRO A 154 18.03 9.21 -1.40
CA PRO A 154 18.72 8.38 -0.41
C PRO A 154 18.32 6.90 -0.59
N LEU A 155 18.80 6.33 -1.70
CA LEU A 155 18.66 4.95 -2.19
C LEU A 155 17.46 4.22 -1.56
N ASN A 156 16.30 4.36 -2.20
CA ASN A 156 15.18 3.45 -2.01
C ASN A 156 15.50 2.10 -2.68
N VAL A 157 16.55 1.44 -2.18
CA VAL A 157 16.61 -0.02 -2.11
C VAL A 157 15.24 -0.47 -1.62
N VAL A 158 14.59 -1.38 -2.35
CA VAL A 158 13.19 -1.77 -2.10
C VAL A 158 13.05 -2.21 -0.65
N THR A 159 12.45 -1.34 0.17
CA THR A 159 12.35 -1.46 1.62
C THR A 159 10.96 -1.02 2.04
N CYS A 160 10.00 -1.92 1.88
CA CYS A 160 8.55 -1.71 1.97
C CYS A 160 8.02 -1.37 3.38
N ASN A 161 8.87 -0.84 4.27
CA ASN A 161 8.67 -0.80 5.72
C ASN A 161 8.80 0.61 6.30
N ASN A 162 8.03 1.58 5.81
CA ASN A 162 7.64 2.71 6.66
C ASN A 162 6.54 2.22 7.61
N ASN A 163 6.91 1.46 8.65
CA ASN A 163 5.97 0.98 9.65
C ASN A 163 5.24 2.18 10.28
N PRO A 164 3.89 2.24 10.27
CA PRO A 164 3.18 3.19 11.12
C PRO A 164 3.52 2.86 12.58
N VAL A 165 3.84 3.89 13.35
CA VAL A 165 3.96 3.79 14.80
C VAL A 165 2.83 4.63 15.38
N GLU A 166 1.93 3.95 16.07
CA GLU A 166 0.82 4.60 16.75
C GLU A 166 1.28 5.15 18.10
N ILE A 167 0.94 6.41 18.36
CA ILE A 167 1.40 7.12 19.56
C ILE A 167 0.21 7.52 20.42
N THR A 168 0.36 7.39 21.73
CA THR A 168 -0.62 7.87 22.71
C THR A 168 -0.50 9.39 22.89
N SER A 169 -1.63 10.08 23.06
CA SER A 169 -1.68 11.50 23.44
C SER A 169 -2.78 11.71 24.49
N ARG A 170 -2.57 12.70 25.38
CA ARG A 170 -3.56 13.16 26.37
C ARG A 170 -4.03 14.59 26.11
N ASP A 171 -3.75 15.14 24.93
CA ASP A 171 -4.14 16.50 24.57
C ASP A 171 -5.65 16.58 24.31
N LYS A 172 -6.34 17.47 25.02
CA LYS A 172 -7.80 17.67 24.90
C LYS A 172 -8.21 18.21 23.53
N THR A 173 -7.26 18.68 22.72
CA THR A 173 -7.51 19.03 21.31
C THR A 173 -7.78 17.81 20.43
N CYS A 174 -7.26 16.61 20.79
CA CYS A 174 -7.54 15.35 20.07
C CYS A 174 -9.03 14.95 20.10
N ASN A 175 -9.79 15.32 21.14
CA ASN A 175 -11.24 15.04 21.18
C ASN A 175 -12.00 15.74 20.04
N ARG A 176 -11.44 16.78 19.39
CA ARG A 176 -12.04 17.44 18.22
C ARG A 176 -11.87 16.66 16.91
N THR A 177 -10.96 15.68 16.85
CA THR A 177 -10.72 14.87 15.64
C THR A 177 -11.35 13.47 15.72
N GLY A 178 -12.19 13.20 16.72
CA GLY A 178 -12.87 11.92 16.91
C GLY A 178 -11.99 10.78 17.47
N VAL A 179 -10.70 11.03 17.69
CA VAL A 179 -9.72 10.08 18.27
C VAL A 179 -9.85 10.09 19.80
N GLU A 180 -11.04 9.76 20.30
CA GLU A 180 -11.34 9.70 21.73
C GLU A 180 -11.12 8.28 22.27
N SER A 181 -10.52 8.17 23.46
CA SER A 181 -10.27 6.88 24.10
C SER A 181 -11.57 6.36 24.71
N ARG A 182 -12.09 5.24 24.19
CA ARG A 182 -13.40 4.70 24.56
C ARG A 182 -13.26 3.70 25.69
N VAL A 183 -14.22 3.70 26.60
CA VAL A 183 -14.38 2.63 27.60
C VAL A 183 -14.84 1.38 26.87
N VAL A 184 -14.13 0.26 27.02
CA VAL A 184 -14.53 -1.05 26.47
C VAL A 184 -15.11 -1.95 27.56
N GLY A 185 -14.78 -1.69 28.82
CA GLY A 185 -15.45 -2.32 29.96
C GLY A 185 -14.95 -1.79 31.30
N ILE A 186 -15.31 -2.50 32.37
CA ILE A 186 -14.92 -2.18 33.74
C ILE A 186 -14.37 -3.47 34.36
N ASP A 187 -13.26 -3.35 35.07
CA ASP A 187 -12.55 -4.42 35.77
C ASP A 187 -12.67 -4.21 37.29
N PRO A 188 -13.01 -5.24 38.08
CA PRO A 188 -13.23 -5.06 39.52
C PRO A 188 -11.91 -4.85 40.25
N GLU A 189 -11.95 -4.07 41.33
CA GLU A 189 -10.83 -3.93 42.25
C GLU A 189 -10.95 -4.95 43.39
N PRO A 190 -9.84 -5.50 43.96
CA PRO A 190 -9.91 -6.53 45.00
C PRO A 190 -10.67 -6.11 46.27
N SER A 191 -10.72 -4.81 46.56
CA SER A 191 -11.53 -4.21 47.64
C SER A 191 -13.03 -4.19 47.35
N VAL A 192 -13.43 -4.26 46.09
CA VAL A 192 -14.84 -4.28 45.65
C VAL A 192 -15.39 -5.71 45.67
N MET A 193 -14.58 -6.70 45.29
CA MET A 193 -14.94 -8.12 45.38
C MET A 193 -15.28 -8.54 46.83
N GLU A 194 -14.63 -7.92 47.81
CA GLU A 194 -14.90 -8.15 49.24
C GLU A 194 -16.30 -7.69 49.68
N LEU A 195 -16.90 -6.74 48.94
CA LEU A 195 -18.22 -6.17 49.20
C LEU A 195 -19.36 -6.88 48.43
N MET A 196 -19.04 -7.88 47.60
CA MET A 196 -20.03 -8.59 46.79
C MET A 196 -21.03 -9.36 47.69
N PRO A 197 -22.34 -9.04 47.67
CA PRO A 197 -23.31 -9.71 48.54
C PRO A 197 -23.53 -11.16 48.12
N ARG A 198 -23.32 -12.10 49.06
CA ARG A 198 -23.40 -13.55 48.81
C ARG A 198 -24.72 -13.98 48.18
N ASN A 199 -25.84 -13.43 48.65
CA ASN A 199 -27.19 -13.81 48.20
C ASN A 199 -27.54 -13.25 46.80
N LEU A 200 -26.91 -12.14 46.37
CA LEU A 200 -26.99 -11.69 44.98
C LEU A 200 -26.25 -12.66 44.06
N ALA A 201 -25.03 -13.04 44.43
CA ALA A 201 -24.21 -13.96 43.64
C ALA A 201 -24.86 -15.34 43.49
N THR A 202 -25.35 -15.96 44.58
CA THR A 202 -26.02 -17.26 44.51
C THR A 202 -27.29 -17.23 43.66
N ASN A 203 -28.09 -16.14 43.72
CA ASN A 203 -29.31 -16.04 42.93
C ASN A 203 -29.05 -15.87 41.43
N LEU A 204 -28.01 -15.14 41.03
CA LEU A 204 -27.60 -15.04 39.62
C LEU A 204 -27.00 -16.34 39.09
N ILE A 205 -26.21 -17.05 39.91
CA ILE A 205 -25.68 -18.38 39.56
C ILE A 205 -26.84 -19.38 39.41
N ARG A 206 -27.83 -19.38 40.32
CA ARG A 206 -29.06 -20.20 40.22
C ARG A 206 -29.83 -19.95 38.93
N GLN A 207 -29.92 -18.71 38.46
CA GLN A 207 -30.57 -18.38 37.18
C GLN A 207 -29.78 -18.96 36.01
N LYS A 208 -28.46 -18.71 35.93
CA LYS A 208 -27.57 -19.30 34.90
C LYS A 208 -27.65 -20.82 34.87
N LEU A 209 -27.54 -21.48 36.02
CA LEU A 209 -27.58 -22.95 36.15
C LEU A 209 -28.91 -23.58 35.72
N LYS A 210 -30.03 -22.83 35.69
CA LYS A 210 -31.31 -23.31 35.16
C LYS A 210 -31.38 -23.21 33.64
N SER A 211 -31.06 -22.04 33.08
CA SER A 211 -31.32 -21.74 31.67
C SER A 211 -30.22 -22.17 30.69
N PHE A 212 -29.01 -22.44 31.18
CA PHE A 212 -27.82 -22.70 30.36
C PHE A 212 -27.89 -24.03 29.56
N SER A 213 -27.54 -23.95 28.27
CA SER A 213 -27.23 -25.06 27.36
C SER A 213 -25.75 -25.05 26.96
N MET A 214 -25.14 -26.22 26.74
CA MET A 214 -23.75 -26.35 26.27
C MET A 214 -23.44 -25.58 24.97
N SER A 215 -24.45 -25.25 24.17
CA SER A 215 -24.30 -24.47 22.93
C SER A 215 -24.55 -22.96 23.08
N ASP A 216 -24.82 -22.47 24.30
CA ASP A 216 -24.99 -21.05 24.58
C ASP A 216 -23.63 -20.32 24.57
N VAL A 217 -23.55 -19.19 23.88
CA VAL A 217 -22.33 -18.38 23.71
C VAL A 217 -21.99 -17.62 24.99
N GLN A 218 -20.82 -17.91 25.56
CA GLN A 218 -20.32 -17.29 26.80
C GLN A 218 -19.31 -16.18 26.49
N THR A 219 -19.79 -14.93 26.44
CA THR A 219 -18.97 -13.74 26.09
C THR A 219 -17.75 -13.55 26.99
N ASN A 220 -17.85 -13.92 28.26
CA ASN A 220 -16.81 -13.76 29.29
C ASN A 220 -15.90 -14.99 29.43
N LEU A 221 -16.02 -15.99 28.56
CA LEU A 221 -15.18 -17.20 28.55
C LEU A 221 -13.95 -17.00 27.68
N TRP A 222 -12.77 -17.14 28.28
CA TRP A 222 -11.48 -17.04 27.63
C TRP A 222 -10.75 -18.40 27.66
N HIS A 223 -9.95 -18.67 26.62
CA HIS A 223 -9.13 -19.88 26.50
C HIS A 223 -7.67 -19.58 26.87
N GLU A 224 -6.90 -20.59 27.26
CA GLU A 224 -5.48 -20.45 27.65
C GLU A 224 -4.49 -20.62 26.48
N ASP A 225 -4.90 -21.25 25.37
CA ASP A 225 -4.04 -21.39 24.18
C ASP A 225 -4.05 -20.12 23.31
N THR A 226 -2.88 -19.49 23.16
CA THR A 226 -2.65 -18.28 22.37
C THR A 226 -2.17 -18.54 20.94
N ASN A 227 -2.04 -19.80 20.51
CA ASN A 227 -1.62 -20.14 19.13
C ASN A 227 -2.76 -20.00 18.12
N TYR A 228 -3.99 -20.06 18.59
CA TYR A 228 -5.16 -19.63 17.84
C TYR A 228 -5.16 -18.09 17.77
N GLU A 229 -5.35 -17.53 16.56
CA GLU A 229 -5.59 -16.09 16.35
C GLU A 229 -6.77 -15.58 17.23
N PRO A 230 -7.03 -14.25 17.32
CA PRO A 230 -8.25 -13.72 17.94
C PRO A 230 -9.54 -14.09 17.17
N PHE A 231 -9.89 -15.38 17.16
CA PHE A 231 -11.07 -16.00 16.53
C PHE A 231 -12.40 -15.59 17.18
N ALA A 232 -12.35 -15.01 18.40
CA ALA A 232 -13.49 -14.59 19.21
C ALA A 232 -14.53 -13.71 18.48
N VAL A 233 -14.13 -13.01 17.41
CA VAL A 233 -15.01 -12.14 16.61
C VAL A 233 -15.47 -12.80 15.30
N LYS A 234 -14.81 -13.88 14.84
CA LYS A 234 -15.13 -14.55 13.56
C LYS A 234 -16.01 -15.79 13.72
N GLU A 235 -15.83 -16.59 14.78
CA GLU A 235 -16.66 -17.78 15.03
C GLU A 235 -17.20 -17.82 16.48
N GLN A 236 -18.43 -17.35 16.68
CA GLN A 236 -19.13 -17.38 17.99
C GLN A 236 -19.18 -18.77 18.63
N ARG A 237 -19.12 -19.85 17.81
CA ARG A 237 -19.10 -21.24 18.29
C ARG A 237 -17.92 -21.55 19.21
N ALA A 238 -16.77 -20.89 19.03
CA ALA A 238 -15.59 -21.07 19.88
C ALA A 238 -15.77 -20.56 21.33
N GLN A 239 -16.85 -19.83 21.62
CA GLN A 239 -17.22 -19.37 22.97
C GLN A 239 -18.30 -20.26 23.62
N THR A 240 -18.46 -21.52 23.16
CA THR A 240 -19.45 -22.47 23.70
C THR A 240 -18.76 -23.64 24.41
N PHE A 241 -19.35 -24.16 25.48
CA PHE A 241 -18.79 -25.31 26.20
C PHE A 241 -18.79 -26.59 25.35
N ASN A 242 -19.78 -26.75 24.46
CA ASN A 242 -19.83 -27.81 23.45
C ASN A 242 -18.56 -27.83 22.57
N TRP A 243 -18.04 -26.67 22.19
CA TRP A 243 -16.77 -26.58 21.45
C TRP A 243 -15.58 -27.02 22.30
N ILE A 244 -15.47 -26.53 23.55
CA ILE A 244 -14.38 -26.89 24.48
C ILE A 244 -14.34 -28.40 24.72
N GLN A 245 -15.51 -28.99 25.06
CA GLN A 245 -15.64 -30.41 25.38
C GLN A 245 -15.25 -31.32 24.21
N LYS A 246 -15.39 -30.85 22.96
CA LYS A 246 -15.03 -31.59 21.75
C LYS A 246 -13.52 -31.69 21.50
N TRP A 247 -12.70 -30.81 22.08
CA TRP A 247 -11.23 -30.80 21.93
C TRP A 247 -10.49 -31.49 23.09
N ASP A 248 -11.20 -32.33 23.87
CA ASP A 248 -10.69 -33.24 24.90
C ASP A 248 -9.58 -32.68 25.82
N SER A 249 -10.02 -31.99 26.87
CA SER A 249 -9.28 -31.71 28.13
C SER A 249 -7.90 -31.02 28.05
N LEU A 250 -7.38 -30.72 26.87
CA LEU A 250 -6.08 -30.09 26.63
C LEU A 250 -6.09 -28.55 26.71
N ILE A 251 -7.26 -27.91 26.58
CA ILE A 251 -7.40 -26.45 26.55
C ILE A 251 -8.02 -25.96 27.86
N GLY A 252 -7.21 -25.35 28.72
CA GLY A 252 -7.68 -24.65 29.91
C GLY A 252 -8.50 -23.40 29.55
N TYR A 253 -9.47 -23.05 30.38
CA TYR A 253 -10.32 -21.87 30.21
C TYR A 253 -10.49 -21.09 31.52
N PHE A 254 -10.85 -19.81 31.42
CA PHE A 254 -10.97 -18.90 32.56
C PHE A 254 -12.06 -17.84 32.34
N ALA A 255 -12.53 -17.27 33.45
CA ALA A 255 -13.46 -16.14 33.43
C ALA A 255 -12.72 -14.82 33.67
N ALA A 256 -13.16 -13.76 32.99
CA ALA A 256 -12.73 -12.39 33.23
C ALA A 256 -13.93 -11.44 33.22
N SER A 257 -13.75 -10.25 33.80
CA SER A 257 -14.70 -9.13 33.80
C SER A 257 -15.09 -8.67 32.38
N LEU A 258 -14.14 -8.73 31.45
CA LEU A 258 -14.26 -8.30 30.05
C LEU A 258 -14.60 -9.46 29.11
N ALA A 259 -15.23 -9.13 27.98
CA ALA A 259 -15.54 -10.08 26.93
C ALA A 259 -14.29 -10.56 26.18
N ASN A 260 -14.26 -11.83 25.77
CA ASN A 260 -13.18 -12.43 25.02
C ASN A 260 -12.96 -11.71 23.67
N GLY A 261 -11.69 -11.44 23.35
CA GLY A 261 -11.29 -10.61 22.20
C GLY A 261 -11.24 -9.11 22.48
N THR A 262 -11.45 -8.65 23.73
CA THR A 262 -11.29 -7.24 24.11
C THR A 262 -9.86 -6.75 23.83
N SER A 263 -9.72 -5.75 22.96
CA SER A 263 -8.46 -5.05 22.70
C SER A 263 -8.48 -3.59 23.18
N THR A 264 -7.36 -3.17 23.73
CA THR A 264 -7.08 -1.83 24.28
C THR A 264 -6.33 -0.92 23.28
N GLY A 265 -6.12 -1.40 22.05
CA GLY A 265 -5.50 -0.64 20.97
C GLY A 265 -4.03 -0.34 21.26
N ILE A 266 -3.65 0.95 21.30
CA ILE A 266 -2.30 1.39 21.65
C ILE A 266 -1.94 1.20 23.14
N LEU A 267 -2.97 1.16 24.00
CA LEU A 267 -2.82 1.19 25.46
C LEU A 267 -2.37 -0.17 25.97
N ARG A 268 -1.74 -0.20 27.14
CA ARG A 268 -1.30 -1.44 27.81
C ARG A 268 -1.92 -1.52 29.18
N GLU A 269 -3.06 -2.21 29.25
CA GLU A 269 -3.86 -2.40 30.46
C GLU A 269 -4.01 -3.89 30.75
N HIS A 270 -4.03 -4.23 32.04
CA HIS A 270 -4.32 -5.57 32.52
C HIS A 270 -5.81 -5.70 32.86
N ALA A 271 -6.34 -6.93 32.90
CA ALA A 271 -7.63 -7.25 33.53
C ALA A 271 -7.47 -8.36 34.55
N MET A 272 -8.41 -8.48 35.50
CA MET A 272 -8.44 -9.57 36.45
C MET A 272 -9.07 -10.82 35.81
N ARG A 273 -8.46 -11.98 36.05
CA ARG A 273 -9.03 -13.29 35.71
C ARG A 273 -9.06 -14.23 36.92
N ILE A 274 -10.04 -15.15 36.91
CA ILE A 274 -10.04 -16.32 37.78
C ILE A 274 -10.15 -17.57 36.90
N ASN A 275 -9.23 -18.52 37.10
CA ASN A 275 -9.42 -19.90 36.65
C ASN A 275 -9.82 -20.78 37.85
N SER A 276 -10.56 -21.84 37.59
CA SER A 276 -10.94 -22.86 38.57
C SER A 276 -10.94 -24.21 37.89
N THR A 277 -10.20 -25.16 38.47
CA THR A 277 -10.21 -26.57 38.03
C THR A 277 -10.65 -27.45 39.19
N ILE A 278 -11.21 -28.61 38.88
CA ILE A 278 -11.71 -29.55 39.89
C ILE A 278 -11.26 -30.98 39.60
N ASN A 279 -11.04 -31.74 40.67
CA ASN A 279 -10.72 -33.16 40.63
C ASN A 279 -11.66 -33.91 41.58
N CYS A 280 -12.46 -34.83 41.06
CA CYS A 280 -13.42 -35.60 41.86
C CYS A 280 -13.05 -37.09 41.90
N LYS A 281 -13.28 -37.72 43.05
CA LYS A 281 -12.98 -39.13 43.32
C LYS A 281 -14.03 -39.74 44.23
N ALA A 282 -14.45 -40.97 43.94
CA ALA A 282 -15.22 -41.76 44.90
C ALA A 282 -14.42 -41.93 46.20
N GLY A 283 -15.05 -41.76 47.35
CA GLY A 283 -14.35 -41.73 48.64
C GLY A 283 -15.24 -41.43 49.84
N ASN A 284 -14.81 -41.91 51.01
CA ASN A 284 -15.58 -41.85 52.25
C ASN A 284 -15.70 -40.42 52.79
N VAL A 285 -16.93 -39.97 53.01
CA VAL A 285 -17.25 -38.64 53.57
C VAL A 285 -16.92 -38.60 55.08
N PRO A 286 -16.30 -37.52 55.59
CA PRO A 286 -16.03 -37.37 57.02
C PRO A 286 -17.34 -37.20 57.82
N SER A 287 -17.36 -37.70 59.06
CA SER A 287 -18.52 -37.61 59.96
C SER A 287 -18.80 -36.20 60.49
N THR A 288 -17.88 -35.27 60.32
CA THR A 288 -18.02 -33.84 60.66
C THR A 288 -17.37 -32.98 59.57
N CYS A 289 -18.00 -31.87 59.22
CA CYS A 289 -17.42 -30.92 58.25
C CYS A 289 -16.33 -30.07 58.91
N SER A 290 -15.13 -30.06 58.32
CA SER A 290 -14.00 -29.24 58.79
C SER A 290 -14.22 -27.76 58.52
N GLY A 291 -14.03 -26.90 59.52
CA GLY A 291 -13.95 -25.45 59.34
C GLY A 291 -14.58 -24.63 60.48
N PRO A 292 -14.35 -23.31 60.53
CA PRO A 292 -14.99 -22.43 61.52
C PRO A 292 -16.45 -22.13 61.18
N MET A 293 -16.87 -22.24 59.91
CA MET A 293 -18.27 -22.12 59.50
C MET A 293 -18.49 -22.87 58.17
N PRO A 294 -18.35 -24.22 58.15
CA PRO A 294 -18.56 -25.01 56.93
C PRO A 294 -20.00 -24.85 56.43
N PHE A 295 -20.22 -25.11 55.14
CA PHE A 295 -21.58 -25.24 54.61
C PHE A 295 -22.01 -26.71 54.69
N PHE A 296 -23.13 -26.98 55.34
CA PHE A 296 -23.68 -28.31 55.53
C PHE A 296 -25.18 -28.31 55.22
N ALA A 297 -25.61 -29.25 54.40
CA ALA A 297 -27.01 -29.43 54.01
C ALA A 297 -27.35 -30.92 54.00
N VAL A 298 -28.53 -31.26 54.54
CA VAL A 298 -29.05 -32.63 54.55
C VAL A 298 -30.47 -32.62 53.97
N PHE A 299 -30.61 -33.19 52.78
CA PHE A 299 -31.91 -33.57 52.25
C PHE A 299 -32.25 -34.93 52.87
N ASN A 300 -33.23 -34.98 53.76
CA ASN A 300 -33.67 -36.23 54.40
C ASN A 300 -35.18 -36.42 54.19
N HIS A 301 -35.57 -37.33 53.30
CA HIS A 301 -36.97 -37.60 53.00
C HIS A 301 -37.32 -39.06 53.27
N THR A 302 -37.88 -39.31 54.46
CA THR A 302 -38.29 -40.63 54.97
C THR A 302 -39.82 -40.75 55.06
N GLY A 303 -40.54 -40.19 54.08
CA GLY A 303 -42.00 -39.99 54.14
C GLY A 303 -42.86 -41.21 53.80
N PHE A 304 -42.27 -42.35 53.39
CA PHE A 304 -43.01 -43.50 52.88
C PHE A 304 -42.53 -44.81 53.51
N ALA A 305 -43.45 -45.73 53.78
CA ALA A 305 -43.18 -47.02 54.44
C ALA A 305 -42.36 -48.02 53.58
N THR A 306 -41.95 -47.62 52.38
CA THR A 306 -41.31 -48.48 51.37
C THR A 306 -40.11 -47.85 50.66
N SER A 307 -39.87 -46.54 50.77
CA SER A 307 -38.71 -45.88 50.15
C SER A 307 -38.35 -44.57 50.86
N GLY A 308 -37.06 -44.26 50.90
CA GLY A 308 -36.53 -43.04 51.52
C GLY A 308 -35.10 -42.76 51.08
N ILE A 309 -34.76 -41.48 50.99
CA ILE A 309 -33.48 -40.99 50.46
C ILE A 309 -32.91 -39.93 51.41
N LYS A 310 -31.62 -40.06 51.73
CA LYS A 310 -30.84 -39.12 52.54
C LYS A 310 -29.61 -38.68 51.76
N ALA A 311 -29.62 -37.45 51.24
CA ALA A 311 -28.46 -36.84 50.60
C ALA A 311 -27.80 -35.86 51.58
N THR A 312 -26.48 -35.98 51.75
CA THR A 312 -25.67 -35.17 52.66
C THR A 312 -24.62 -34.41 51.86
N VAL A 313 -24.58 -33.09 52.02
CA VAL A 313 -23.64 -32.18 51.36
C VAL A 313 -22.81 -31.46 52.40
N CYS A 314 -21.50 -31.44 52.20
CA CYS A 314 -20.53 -30.85 53.12
C CYS A 314 -19.48 -30.08 52.32
N VAL A 315 -19.30 -28.78 52.59
CA VAL A 315 -18.19 -27.98 52.06
C VAL A 315 -17.39 -27.40 53.22
N GLU A 316 -16.10 -27.67 53.20
CA GLU A 316 -15.18 -27.30 54.28
C GLU A 316 -14.81 -25.80 54.27
N GLY A 317 -14.43 -25.27 55.43
CA GLY A 317 -13.92 -23.91 55.58
C GLY A 317 -14.93 -22.92 56.18
N ASN A 318 -15.12 -21.77 55.51
CA ASN A 318 -15.99 -20.69 55.95
C ASN A 318 -16.84 -20.16 54.79
N HIS A 319 -18.13 -20.48 54.78
CA HIS A 319 -19.05 -20.10 53.71
C HIS A 319 -19.60 -18.66 53.82
N SER A 320 -19.12 -17.87 54.80
CA SER A 320 -19.54 -16.49 55.10
C SER A 320 -18.38 -15.48 55.08
N ALA A 321 -17.18 -15.90 54.65
CA ALA A 321 -15.99 -15.05 54.57
C ALA A 321 -15.37 -15.10 53.16
N VAL A 322 -14.79 -13.97 52.73
CA VAL A 322 -14.12 -13.86 51.44
C VAL A 322 -12.73 -14.52 51.50
N PRO A 323 -12.41 -15.49 50.62
CA PRO A 323 -11.12 -16.21 50.66
C PRO A 323 -9.98 -15.45 49.98
N TRP A 324 -10.28 -14.40 49.21
CA TRP A 324 -9.31 -13.60 48.47
C TRP A 324 -8.78 -12.45 49.32
N THR A 325 -7.46 -12.22 49.30
CA THR A 325 -6.86 -11.03 49.92
C THR A 325 -6.89 -9.83 48.96
N ARG A 326 -6.79 -8.62 49.51
CA ARG A 326 -6.74 -7.36 48.72
C ARG A 326 -5.46 -7.18 47.86
N GLY A 327 -4.52 -8.13 47.90
CA GLY A 327 -3.33 -8.12 47.04
C GLY A 327 -3.66 -8.28 45.56
N ARG A 328 -2.79 -7.76 44.68
CA ARG A 328 -2.87 -7.94 43.21
C ARG A 328 -1.95 -9.03 42.68
N ASP A 329 -0.98 -9.49 43.48
CA ASP A 329 -0.19 -10.68 43.16
C ASP A 329 -1.09 -11.91 43.08
N ARG A 330 -0.63 -12.91 42.32
CA ARG A 330 -1.34 -14.18 42.13
C ARG A 330 -1.67 -14.84 43.46
N GLN A 331 -2.89 -15.34 43.57
CA GLN A 331 -3.40 -16.08 44.73
C GLN A 331 -4.07 -17.38 44.29
N ASP A 332 -3.65 -18.49 44.89
CA ASP A 332 -4.22 -19.82 44.68
C ASP A 332 -5.02 -20.22 45.93
N ILE A 333 -6.30 -20.56 45.79
CA ILE A 333 -7.14 -21.12 46.87
C ILE A 333 -7.55 -22.56 46.56
N ARG A 334 -7.91 -23.32 47.61
CA ARG A 334 -8.34 -24.72 47.52
C ARG A 334 -9.59 -24.91 48.35
N GLU A 335 -10.56 -25.61 47.77
CA GLU A 335 -11.85 -25.90 48.39
C GLU A 335 -12.14 -27.40 48.31
N TYR A 336 -12.84 -27.93 49.32
CA TYR A 336 -13.17 -29.35 49.44
C TYR A 336 -14.67 -29.50 49.65
N MET A 337 -15.30 -30.28 48.78
CA MET A 337 -16.73 -30.61 48.82
C MET A 337 -16.91 -32.12 48.86
N TRP A 338 -17.85 -32.57 49.67
CA TRP A 338 -18.30 -33.95 49.76
C TRP A 338 -19.80 -34.02 49.48
N LEU A 339 -20.21 -35.01 48.68
CA LEU A 339 -21.61 -35.34 48.43
C LEU A 339 -21.79 -36.85 48.65
N MET A 340 -22.76 -37.19 49.49
CA MET A 340 -23.15 -38.57 49.77
C MET A 340 -24.63 -38.75 49.51
N LEU A 341 -25.00 -39.83 48.83
CA LEU A 341 -26.38 -40.25 48.63
C LEU A 341 -26.59 -41.61 49.31
N GLU A 342 -27.46 -41.66 50.31
CA GLU A 342 -27.94 -42.88 50.95
C GLU A 342 -29.36 -43.18 50.48
N VAL A 343 -29.56 -44.34 49.85
CA VAL A 343 -30.89 -44.90 49.55
C VAL A 343 -31.23 -45.96 50.60
N ALA A 344 -32.38 -45.84 51.25
CA ALA A 344 -32.80 -46.76 52.31
C ALA A 344 -33.04 -48.18 51.76
N GLN A 345 -32.55 -49.19 52.47
CA GLN A 345 -32.75 -50.62 52.17
C GLN A 345 -33.24 -51.35 53.42
N ARG A 346 -33.98 -52.46 53.22
CA ARG A 346 -34.51 -53.28 54.31
C ARG A 346 -33.44 -54.23 54.85
N ALA A 347 -33.51 -54.56 56.14
CA ALA A 347 -32.44 -55.30 56.85
C ALA A 347 -32.24 -56.76 56.40
N ASP A 348 -33.15 -57.31 55.58
CA ASP A 348 -33.07 -58.61 54.92
C ASP A 348 -32.41 -58.55 53.53
N GLY A 349 -31.89 -57.38 53.13
CA GLY A 349 -31.26 -57.17 51.81
C GLY A 349 -32.25 -57.14 50.65
N ARG A 350 -33.56 -57.24 50.91
CA ARG A 350 -34.61 -57.14 49.90
C ARG A 350 -35.12 -55.71 49.79
N ARG A 351 -35.35 -55.28 48.55
CA ARG A 351 -35.99 -54.01 48.25
C ARG A 351 -37.50 -54.13 48.54
N VAL A 352 -38.10 -53.06 49.06
CA VAL A 352 -39.53 -53.01 49.42
C VAL A 352 -40.36 -52.65 48.19
N ASP A 353 -41.64 -52.99 48.15
CA ASP A 353 -42.51 -52.95 46.95
C ASP A 353 -42.81 -51.53 46.39
N GLY A 354 -42.25 -50.47 47.00
CA GLY A 354 -42.21 -49.11 46.44
C GLY A 354 -40.88 -48.73 45.77
N GLN A 355 -39.90 -49.65 45.72
CA GLN A 355 -38.55 -49.39 45.22
C GLN A 355 -38.31 -49.81 43.77
N ALA A 356 -39.30 -50.40 43.08
CA ALA A 356 -39.22 -50.74 41.65
C ALA A 356 -38.83 -49.55 40.76
N LEU A 357 -39.16 -48.32 41.20
CA LEU A 357 -38.85 -47.06 40.52
C LEU A 357 -37.46 -46.47 40.89
N LEU A 358 -36.75 -47.13 41.81
CA LEU A 358 -35.42 -46.80 42.32
C LEU A 358 -34.42 -47.94 42.11
N GLU A 359 -34.74 -48.94 41.28
CA GLU A 359 -33.92 -50.17 41.18
C GLU A 359 -32.50 -49.94 40.64
N ASP A 360 -32.30 -48.95 39.78
CA ASP A 360 -30.96 -48.60 39.28
C ASP A 360 -30.20 -47.66 40.22
N VAL A 361 -30.91 -46.91 41.08
CA VAL A 361 -30.32 -45.79 41.83
C VAL A 361 -29.43 -46.31 42.95
N THR A 362 -28.12 -46.05 42.80
CA THR A 362 -27.10 -46.54 43.73
C THR A 362 -26.70 -45.49 44.77
N SER A 363 -26.52 -45.93 46.03
CA SER A 363 -25.90 -45.10 47.06
C SER A 363 -24.44 -44.84 46.70
N PHE A 364 -24.00 -43.59 46.70
CA PHE A 364 -22.63 -43.20 46.32
C PHE A 364 -22.03 -42.15 47.27
N ASN A 365 -20.70 -42.07 47.28
CA ASN A 365 -19.94 -41.10 48.05
C ASN A 365 -18.82 -40.49 47.18
N ILE A 366 -18.93 -39.18 46.90
CA ILE A 366 -17.96 -38.46 46.07
C ILE A 366 -17.29 -37.32 46.84
N SER A 367 -15.98 -37.23 46.66
CA SER A 367 -15.10 -36.20 47.17
C SER A 367 -14.60 -35.36 46.00
N CYS A 368 -14.73 -34.04 46.07
CA CYS A 368 -14.33 -33.12 45.01
C CYS A 368 -13.42 -32.03 45.60
N ARG A 369 -12.25 -31.86 44.99
CA ARG A 369 -11.26 -30.84 45.37
C ARG A 369 -11.13 -29.83 44.24
N ALA A 370 -11.49 -28.58 44.49
CA ALA A 370 -11.24 -27.48 43.57
C ALA A 370 -9.91 -26.78 43.88
N SER A 371 -9.33 -26.19 42.83
CA SER A 371 -8.19 -25.28 42.91
C SER A 371 -8.49 -24.07 42.04
N SER A 372 -8.55 -22.89 42.64
CA SER A 372 -8.92 -21.65 41.94
C SER A 372 -7.79 -20.62 42.02
N THR A 373 -7.36 -20.08 40.89
CA THR A 373 -6.30 -19.07 40.80
C THR A 373 -6.89 -17.71 40.42
N ARG A 374 -6.66 -16.69 41.25
CA ARG A 374 -6.95 -15.29 40.92
C ARG A 374 -5.66 -14.53 40.63
N GLY A 375 -5.67 -13.69 39.61
CA GLY A 375 -4.61 -12.74 39.33
C GLY A 375 -4.93 -11.86 38.11
N TYR A 376 -3.90 -11.30 37.50
CA TYR A 376 -4.05 -10.37 36.37
C TYR A 376 -3.33 -10.87 35.11
N PHE A 377 -3.78 -10.40 33.95
CA PHE A 377 -3.19 -10.69 32.65
C PHE A 377 -3.22 -9.43 31.76
N GLU A 378 -2.24 -9.25 30.86
CA GLU A 378 -2.20 -8.10 29.94
C GLU A 378 -3.16 -8.34 28.76
N LEU A 379 -4.06 -7.39 28.49
CA LEU A 379 -5.06 -7.49 27.42
C LEU A 379 -4.44 -7.39 26.02
N GLY A 380 -5.22 -7.76 25.01
CA GLY A 380 -4.84 -7.54 23.61
C GLY A 380 -4.60 -6.05 23.33
N ASN A 381 -3.50 -5.76 22.64
CA ASN A 381 -3.05 -4.42 22.28
C ASN A 381 -2.00 -4.48 21.13
N HIS A 382 -1.53 -3.34 20.64
CA HIS A 382 -0.65 -3.29 19.47
C HIS A 382 0.81 -3.73 19.77
N TRP A 383 1.14 -4.03 21.03
CA TRP A 383 2.45 -4.53 21.47
C TRP A 383 2.54 -6.04 21.59
N ASN A 384 1.40 -6.71 21.72
CA ASN A 384 1.27 -8.17 21.75
C ASN A 384 0.46 -8.69 20.54
N ASN A 385 0.47 -7.94 19.43
CA ASN A 385 -0.20 -8.28 18.18
C ASN A 385 -1.71 -8.60 18.35
N GLN A 386 -2.40 -7.84 19.20
CA GLN A 386 -3.80 -8.05 19.63
C GLN A 386 -4.04 -9.30 20.50
N VAL A 387 -3.01 -10.07 20.86
CA VAL A 387 -3.13 -11.32 21.64
C VAL A 387 -2.85 -11.07 23.12
N PHE A 388 -3.79 -11.39 24.00
CA PHE A 388 -3.61 -11.28 25.45
C PHE A 388 -2.44 -12.15 25.95
N LYS A 389 -1.86 -11.81 27.09
CA LYS A 389 -0.73 -12.57 27.68
C LYS A 389 -1.21 -13.56 28.76
N PRO A 390 -0.39 -14.58 29.11
CA PRO A 390 -0.61 -15.42 30.28
C PRO A 390 -0.71 -14.64 31.61
N LEU A 391 -1.07 -15.37 32.69
CA LEU A 391 -1.14 -14.84 34.05
C LEU A 391 0.19 -14.21 34.49
N VAL A 392 0.11 -13.09 35.19
CA VAL A 392 1.24 -12.43 35.83
C VAL A 392 1.31 -12.85 37.31
N ASP A 393 2.40 -13.52 37.72
CA ASP A 393 2.56 -13.99 39.11
C ASP A 393 2.70 -12.84 40.13
N LYS A 394 3.35 -11.74 39.76
CA LYS A 394 3.57 -10.55 40.61
C LYS A 394 3.15 -9.26 39.91
N TRP A 395 2.33 -8.46 40.57
CA TRP A 395 1.85 -7.19 40.04
C TRP A 395 3.01 -6.21 39.78
N PRO A 396 3.07 -5.53 38.63
CA PRO A 396 4.20 -4.66 38.31
C PRO A 396 4.39 -3.53 39.33
N THR A 397 5.63 -3.05 39.51
CA THR A 397 5.90 -2.03 40.53
C THR A 397 5.22 -0.69 40.18
N PRO A 398 4.82 0.15 41.16
CA PRO A 398 4.18 1.44 40.88
C PRO A 398 4.98 2.35 39.93
N ASN A 399 6.32 2.27 39.94
CA ASN A 399 7.18 3.02 39.02
C ASN A 399 7.16 2.47 37.59
N ASP A 400 7.10 1.16 37.43
CA ASP A 400 6.99 0.49 36.13
C ASP A 400 5.63 0.75 35.48
N ILE A 401 4.55 0.58 36.27
CA ILE A 401 3.18 0.96 35.91
C ILE A 401 3.12 2.42 35.43
N ARG A 402 3.70 3.35 36.20
CA ARG A 402 3.72 4.79 35.86
C ARG A 402 4.52 5.13 34.59
N LYS A 403 5.24 4.18 33.98
CA LYS A 403 6.12 4.36 32.83
C LYS A 403 5.66 3.58 31.58
N ASN A 404 5.30 2.32 31.76
CA ASN A 404 5.17 1.32 30.69
C ASN A 404 3.73 0.83 30.46
N PHE A 405 2.78 1.20 31.33
CA PHE A 405 1.40 0.72 31.32
C PHE A 405 0.39 1.87 31.54
N ASN A 406 -0.88 1.57 31.30
CA ASN A 406 -1.98 2.54 31.27
C ASN A 406 -3.02 2.33 32.38
N ASP A 407 -2.86 1.28 33.20
CA ASP A 407 -3.76 0.81 34.26
C ASP A 407 -4.28 1.88 35.26
N TYR A 408 -3.67 3.08 35.32
CA TYR A 408 -4.05 4.16 36.25
C TYR A 408 -3.98 5.53 35.58
N GLY A 409 -5.14 6.01 35.12
CA GLY A 409 -5.39 7.39 34.75
C GLY A 409 -6.73 7.52 34.02
N SER A 410 -7.52 8.55 34.34
CA SER A 410 -8.70 8.83 33.52
C SER A 410 -8.24 9.41 32.17
N PHE A 411 -8.67 8.80 31.08
CA PHE A 411 -8.59 9.40 29.74
C PHE A 411 -9.75 10.37 29.45
N VAL A 412 -10.71 10.53 30.38
CA VAL A 412 -11.90 11.36 30.22
C VAL A 412 -12.11 12.28 31.44
N GLY A 413 -12.12 13.60 31.20
CA GLY A 413 -12.58 14.59 32.19
C GLY A 413 -11.50 15.23 33.10
N LYS A 414 -11.95 16.16 33.95
CA LYS A 414 -11.10 17.09 34.74
C LYS A 414 -10.66 16.52 36.11
N TYR A 415 -10.26 15.26 36.20
CA TYR A 415 -9.65 14.76 37.44
C TYR A 415 -8.17 15.13 37.51
N GLU A 416 -7.92 16.34 38.02
CA GLU A 416 -6.61 16.99 38.14
C GLU A 416 -5.82 16.55 39.39
N ASP A 417 -6.23 15.43 40.01
CA ASP A 417 -5.55 14.90 41.18
C ASP A 417 -4.19 14.30 40.77
N ARG A 418 -3.12 14.92 41.27
CA ARG A 418 -1.74 14.57 40.90
C ARG A 418 -1.32 13.21 41.44
N ASP A 419 -2.01 12.72 42.46
CA ASP A 419 -1.63 11.50 43.15
C ASP A 419 -2.23 10.27 42.46
N ARG A 420 -1.45 9.68 41.54
CA ARG A 420 -1.69 8.31 41.03
C ARG A 420 -1.54 7.29 42.16
N ARG A 421 -2.51 7.24 43.07
CA ARG A 421 -2.68 6.23 44.12
C ARG A 421 -3.54 5.09 43.56
N PRO A 422 -3.16 3.82 43.74
CA PRO A 422 -4.07 2.71 43.50
C PRO A 422 -5.26 2.79 44.48
N VAL A 423 -6.41 2.21 44.10
CA VAL A 423 -7.62 2.13 44.96
C VAL A 423 -7.44 1.16 46.16
N THR A 424 -6.23 0.61 46.32
CA THR A 424 -5.84 -0.14 47.53
C THR A 424 -5.66 0.81 48.71
N VAL A 425 -6.40 0.57 49.79
CA VAL A 425 -6.33 1.29 51.08
C VAL A 425 -6.92 2.71 51.06
N TRP A 426 -8.20 2.83 50.71
CA TRP A 426 -9.05 3.72 51.50
C TRP A 426 -9.11 3.20 52.94
N LYS A 427 -9.03 4.11 53.92
CA LYS A 427 -9.17 3.76 55.34
C LYS A 427 -10.62 3.33 55.62
N PRO A 428 -10.87 2.38 56.55
CA PRO A 428 -12.21 1.91 56.88
C PRO A 428 -12.96 2.91 57.78
N TYR A 429 -13.10 4.16 57.34
CA TYR A 429 -13.82 5.19 58.09
C TYR A 429 -14.37 6.34 57.22
N GLN A 430 -15.33 6.00 56.36
CA GLN A 430 -16.47 6.86 56.10
C GLN A 430 -17.68 5.94 55.91
N GLN A 431 -18.74 6.17 56.67
CA GLN A 431 -20.01 5.50 56.44
C GLN A 431 -20.47 5.83 55.02
N VAL A 432 -20.92 4.83 54.27
CA VAL A 432 -21.45 5.04 52.91
C VAL A 432 -22.86 5.62 53.03
N THR A 433 -22.94 6.89 53.43
CA THR A 433 -24.19 7.66 53.55
C THR A 433 -24.68 8.11 52.18
N TRP A 434 -24.90 7.14 51.30
CA TRP A 434 -25.68 7.33 50.09
C TRP A 434 -27.14 7.03 50.37
N ASN A 435 -28.03 7.84 49.80
CA ASN A 435 -29.42 7.44 49.57
C ASN A 435 -29.46 6.42 48.43
N SER A 436 -28.80 5.28 48.62
CA SER A 436 -29.00 4.07 47.83
C SER A 436 -30.49 3.70 47.86
N PRO A 437 -31.03 3.02 46.83
CA PRO A 437 -32.34 2.40 46.97
C PRO A 437 -32.33 1.49 48.21
N PRO A 438 -33.43 1.44 48.98
CA PRO A 438 -33.46 0.74 50.26
C PRO A 438 -33.07 -0.72 50.09
N ASN A 439 -32.32 -1.21 51.08
CA ASN A 439 -31.64 -2.49 51.03
C ASN A 439 -32.65 -3.64 50.85
N LEU A 440 -32.66 -4.29 49.68
CA LEU A 440 -33.64 -5.33 49.37
C LEU A 440 -33.41 -6.64 50.15
N PHE A 441 -32.24 -6.81 50.80
CA PHE A 441 -31.84 -8.08 51.43
C PHE A 441 -31.08 -7.96 52.76
N ASP A 442 -30.66 -6.77 53.22
CA ASP A 442 -29.93 -6.52 54.48
C ASP A 442 -28.62 -7.30 54.76
N ASP A 443 -28.09 -7.99 53.74
CA ASP A 443 -26.97 -8.94 53.82
C ASP A 443 -25.52 -8.34 53.77
N PHE A 444 -25.32 -7.03 53.91
CA PHE A 444 -23.97 -6.41 53.79
C PHE A 444 -22.91 -6.93 54.78
N ALA A 445 -23.31 -7.69 55.80
CA ALA A 445 -22.43 -8.31 56.79
C ALA A 445 -21.81 -9.66 56.35
N ILE A 446 -22.23 -10.25 55.22
CA ILE A 446 -21.84 -11.62 54.84
C ILE A 446 -21.07 -11.65 53.52
N GLY A 447 -19.79 -12.02 53.60
CA GLY A 447 -18.89 -12.07 52.45
C GLY A 447 -19.19 -13.25 51.49
N THR A 448 -18.93 -13.03 50.20
CA THR A 448 -19.00 -14.08 49.18
C THR A 448 -17.83 -15.07 49.32
N PRO A 449 -18.07 -16.38 49.51
CA PRO A 449 -17.04 -17.40 49.66
C PRO A 449 -16.40 -17.80 48.31
N GLY A 450 -15.56 -18.84 48.32
CA GLY A 450 -14.88 -19.35 47.14
C GLY A 450 -15.82 -19.95 46.07
N PRO A 451 -15.34 -20.13 44.83
CA PRO A 451 -16.18 -20.59 43.71
C PRO A 451 -16.90 -21.92 43.97
N LEU A 452 -16.25 -22.92 44.59
CA LEU A 452 -16.90 -24.21 44.86
C LEU A 452 -17.96 -24.09 45.96
N ALA A 453 -17.65 -23.39 47.05
CA ALA A 453 -18.62 -23.11 48.11
C ALA A 453 -19.82 -22.30 47.61
N LEU A 454 -19.59 -21.36 46.68
CA LEU A 454 -20.64 -20.53 46.09
C LEU A 454 -21.54 -21.33 45.13
N VAL A 455 -20.99 -22.30 44.39
CA VAL A 455 -21.78 -23.29 43.61
C VAL A 455 -22.59 -24.18 44.55
N ALA A 456 -22.00 -24.70 45.62
CA ALA A 456 -22.72 -25.54 46.58
C ALA A 456 -23.87 -24.79 47.29
N LEU A 457 -23.67 -23.53 47.68
CA LEU A 457 -24.73 -22.66 48.18
C LEU A 457 -25.81 -22.36 47.12
N SER A 458 -25.42 -22.24 45.86
CA SER A 458 -26.36 -22.04 44.75
C SER A 458 -27.24 -23.27 44.53
N LEU A 459 -26.66 -24.48 44.59
CA LEU A 459 -27.35 -25.76 44.40
C LEU A 459 -28.15 -26.22 45.63
N PHE A 460 -27.62 -26.08 46.84
CA PHE A 460 -28.15 -26.71 48.07
C PHE A 460 -28.47 -25.72 49.22
N GLY A 461 -28.05 -24.46 49.12
CA GLY A 461 -28.33 -23.44 50.14
C GLY A 461 -29.74 -22.85 50.05
N SER A 462 -30.12 -21.98 50.99
CA SER A 462 -31.52 -21.54 51.11
C SER A 462 -32.04 -20.81 49.86
N GLY A 463 -33.26 -21.14 49.45
CA GLY A 463 -33.88 -20.75 48.17
C GLY A 463 -33.44 -21.55 46.93
N SER A 464 -32.63 -22.61 47.07
CA SER A 464 -32.29 -23.51 45.95
C SER A 464 -33.37 -24.57 45.68
N PHE A 465 -33.26 -25.23 44.51
CA PHE A 465 -34.13 -26.35 44.14
C PHE A 465 -34.12 -27.49 45.18
N PHE A 466 -32.94 -28.00 45.55
CA PHE A 466 -32.83 -29.12 46.50
C PHE A 466 -33.29 -28.73 47.92
N HIS A 467 -33.05 -27.49 48.33
CA HIS A 467 -33.51 -26.97 49.63
C HIS A 467 -35.04 -26.85 49.69
N ILE A 468 -35.67 -26.27 48.66
CA ILE A 468 -37.14 -26.18 48.57
C ILE A 468 -37.77 -27.58 48.51
N ALA A 469 -37.10 -28.55 47.88
CA ALA A 469 -37.54 -29.94 47.85
C ALA A 469 -37.42 -30.66 49.22
N SER A 470 -36.50 -30.24 50.11
CA SER A 470 -36.40 -30.78 51.48
C SER A 470 -37.38 -30.14 52.47
N GLU A 471 -37.71 -28.86 52.34
CA GLU A 471 -38.46 -28.13 53.37
C GLU A 471 -39.99 -28.17 53.21
N ARG A 472 -40.51 -28.46 52.01
CA ARG A 472 -41.98 -28.43 51.80
C ARG A 472 -42.70 -29.61 52.47
N PRO A 473 -43.81 -29.38 53.20
CA PRO A 473 -44.60 -30.45 53.82
C PRO A 473 -45.13 -31.48 52.82
N GLN A 474 -45.31 -32.72 53.29
CA GLN A 474 -45.77 -33.84 52.45
C GLN A 474 -47.13 -33.60 51.77
N ARG A 475 -47.97 -32.73 52.35
CA ARG A 475 -49.25 -32.27 51.81
C ARG A 475 -49.10 -31.46 50.51
N ASP A 476 -48.02 -30.69 50.38
CA ASP A 476 -47.83 -29.70 49.32
C ASP A 476 -46.87 -30.20 48.22
N MET A 477 -46.33 -31.41 48.38
CA MET A 477 -45.48 -32.08 47.39
C MET A 477 -46.17 -32.29 46.04
N ASN A 478 -47.49 -32.51 45.99
CA ASN A 478 -48.23 -32.65 44.73
C ASN A 478 -48.20 -31.35 43.90
N TYR A 479 -48.47 -30.20 44.54
CA TYR A 479 -48.35 -28.88 43.90
C TYR A 479 -46.91 -28.57 43.50
N THR A 480 -45.95 -28.96 44.35
CA THR A 480 -44.51 -28.78 44.10
C THR A 480 -44.04 -29.58 42.88
N MET A 481 -44.45 -30.85 42.76
CA MET A 481 -44.07 -31.69 41.62
C MET A 481 -44.75 -31.22 40.33
N ARG A 482 -46.01 -30.73 40.40
CA ARG A 482 -46.67 -30.10 39.24
C ARG A 482 -45.95 -28.82 38.80
N ASP A 483 -45.63 -27.91 39.72
CA ASP A 483 -44.87 -26.69 39.47
C ASP A 483 -43.47 -26.97 38.86
N ILE A 484 -42.77 -28.01 39.36
CA ILE A 484 -41.52 -28.48 38.78
C ILE A 484 -41.73 -28.99 37.34
N CYS A 485 -42.75 -29.81 37.11
CA CYS A 485 -43.04 -30.38 35.78
C CYS A 485 -43.48 -29.32 34.75
N GLU A 486 -44.34 -28.39 35.15
CA GLU A 486 -44.86 -27.30 34.30
C GLU A 486 -43.81 -26.23 34.01
N SER A 487 -42.91 -25.94 34.95
CA SER A 487 -41.94 -24.84 34.83
C SER A 487 -40.49 -25.27 34.53
N GLY A 488 -40.16 -26.56 34.69
CA GLY A 488 -38.83 -27.12 34.38
C GLY A 488 -37.68 -26.64 35.27
N ASN A 489 -37.97 -26.00 36.40
CA ASN A 489 -37.06 -25.11 37.15
C ASN A 489 -35.97 -25.79 38.02
N TYR A 490 -35.30 -26.83 37.52
CA TYR A 490 -34.20 -27.54 38.22
C TYR A 490 -32.81 -27.22 37.64
N PRO A 491 -31.71 -27.35 38.41
CA PRO A 491 -30.37 -27.04 37.93
C PRO A 491 -29.89 -28.01 36.84
N PHE A 492 -29.12 -27.49 35.88
CA PHE A 492 -28.57 -28.21 34.72
C PHE A 492 -29.63 -28.85 33.80
N GLN A 493 -30.87 -28.34 33.79
CA GLN A 493 -32.00 -28.86 33.02
C GLN A 493 -31.61 -29.28 31.60
N ARG A 494 -31.05 -28.35 30.81
CA ARG A 494 -30.71 -28.57 29.38
C ARG A 494 -29.45 -29.43 29.14
N ILE A 495 -28.81 -29.95 30.18
CA ILE A 495 -27.66 -30.87 30.09
C ILE A 495 -28.08 -32.29 30.49
N ILE A 496 -28.85 -32.41 31.58
CA ILE A 496 -29.24 -33.71 32.16
C ILE A 496 -30.33 -34.42 31.32
N LEU A 497 -31.06 -33.67 30.47
CA LEU A 497 -32.18 -34.19 29.67
C LEU A 497 -31.81 -35.28 28.63
N ASP A 498 -30.55 -35.41 28.21
CA ASP A 498 -30.12 -36.48 27.29
C ASP A 498 -30.05 -37.88 27.96
N HIS A 499 -30.21 -37.97 29.29
CA HIS A 499 -30.14 -39.23 30.06
C HIS A 499 -31.35 -39.50 30.96
N LEU A 500 -32.25 -38.54 31.15
CA LEU A 500 -33.48 -38.74 31.93
C LEU A 500 -34.73 -38.57 31.06
N ASP A 501 -35.59 -39.59 31.10
CA ASP A 501 -36.95 -39.61 30.53
C ASP A 501 -37.90 -38.66 31.31
N TYR A 502 -37.55 -37.36 31.35
CA TYR A 502 -38.28 -36.30 32.05
C TYR A 502 -39.75 -36.22 31.61
N SER A 503 -39.99 -36.43 30.32
CA SER A 503 -41.33 -36.53 29.72
C SER A 503 -42.17 -37.64 30.36
N LYS A 504 -41.61 -38.84 30.59
CA LYS A 504 -42.33 -39.97 31.21
C LYS A 504 -42.59 -39.73 32.70
N LEU A 505 -41.60 -39.19 33.42
CA LEU A 505 -41.72 -38.81 34.83
C LEU A 505 -42.82 -37.77 35.07
N CYS A 506 -42.94 -36.76 34.20
CA CYS A 506 -43.97 -35.73 34.31
C CYS A 506 -45.32 -36.09 33.65
N ALA A 507 -45.36 -37.06 32.74
CA ALA A 507 -46.62 -37.63 32.22
C ALA A 507 -47.30 -38.60 33.22
N GLY A 508 -46.56 -39.12 34.20
CA GLY A 508 -47.07 -40.04 35.23
C GLY A 508 -47.18 -41.51 34.80
N GLU A 509 -46.90 -41.82 33.53
CA GLU A 509 -46.94 -43.19 32.98
C GLU A 509 -45.58 -43.88 33.10
N LEU A 510 -45.29 -44.44 34.28
CA LEU A 510 -44.17 -45.36 34.52
C LEU A 510 -44.59 -46.84 34.33
N SER A 511 -45.26 -47.12 33.21
CA SER A 511 -45.58 -48.48 32.76
C SER A 511 -44.42 -49.08 31.95
N MET A 512 -43.30 -49.35 32.63
CA MET A 512 -41.99 -49.71 32.03
C MET A 512 -41.93 -51.10 31.35
N TYR A 513 -43.05 -51.69 30.94
CA TYR A 513 -43.16 -53.08 30.46
C TYR A 513 -44.19 -53.28 29.32
N ARG A 514 -44.40 -52.28 28.45
CA ARG A 514 -45.12 -52.49 27.18
C ARG A 514 -44.56 -51.63 26.05
N GLU A 515 -43.86 -52.26 25.11
CA GLU A 515 -43.42 -51.65 23.85
C GLU A 515 -44.56 -51.54 22.85
N GLU A 516 -45.58 -50.69 23.09
CA GLU A 516 -46.55 -50.36 22.04
C GLU A 516 -47.20 -48.98 22.23
N TYR A 517 -47.21 -48.20 21.15
CA TYR A 517 -47.79 -46.86 20.95
C TYR A 517 -47.11 -45.66 21.68
N PRO A 518 -46.96 -44.50 20.99
CA PRO A 518 -46.64 -43.23 21.63
C PRO A 518 -47.90 -42.60 22.25
N PRO A 519 -47.83 -42.02 23.46
CA PRO A 519 -48.99 -41.40 24.10
C PRO A 519 -49.39 -40.09 23.41
N ALA A 520 -50.69 -39.96 23.10
CA ALA A 520 -51.26 -38.76 22.50
C ALA A 520 -52.14 -38.00 23.51
N GLY A 521 -51.82 -36.72 23.75
CA GLY A 521 -52.74 -35.77 24.38
C GLY A 521 -52.40 -35.36 25.83
N ASN A 522 -52.42 -34.05 26.06
CA ASN A 522 -52.13 -33.36 27.32
C ASN A 522 -52.85 -33.93 28.56
N SER A 523 -52.16 -34.75 29.35
CA SER A 523 -52.68 -35.42 30.56
C SER A 523 -51.91 -35.09 31.84
N ILE A 524 -51.59 -33.80 32.07
CA ILE A 524 -50.84 -33.25 33.25
C ILE A 524 -51.64 -33.40 34.60
N GLY A 525 -52.64 -34.29 34.65
CA GLY A 525 -53.61 -34.41 35.73
C GLY A 525 -53.04 -35.00 37.02
N ASN A 526 -52.38 -36.16 36.95
CA ASN A 526 -52.19 -37.06 38.11
C ASN A 526 -50.71 -37.32 38.47
N VAL A 527 -49.87 -36.28 38.48
CA VAL A 527 -48.49 -36.39 38.98
C VAL A 527 -48.49 -36.63 40.49
N LYS A 528 -47.99 -37.78 40.94
CA LYS A 528 -47.94 -38.14 42.37
C LYS A 528 -46.73 -37.53 43.09
N TYR A 529 -46.96 -37.00 44.29
CA TYR A 529 -45.95 -36.65 45.29
C TYR A 529 -44.86 -37.72 45.55
N GLU A 530 -45.22 -39.01 45.43
CA GLU A 530 -44.30 -40.16 45.53
C GLU A 530 -43.07 -40.07 44.59
N PHE A 531 -43.16 -39.36 43.46
CA PHE A 531 -42.06 -39.24 42.50
C PHE A 531 -41.01 -38.17 42.85
N LEU A 532 -41.29 -37.19 43.73
CA LEU A 532 -40.37 -36.07 43.99
C LEU A 532 -39.01 -36.51 44.59
N PRO A 533 -38.92 -37.44 45.56
CA PRO A 533 -37.64 -37.94 46.04
C PRO A 533 -36.86 -38.68 44.94
N ILE A 534 -37.55 -39.43 44.08
CA ILE A 534 -36.96 -40.17 42.96
C ILE A 534 -36.35 -39.20 41.94
N PHE A 535 -37.07 -38.11 41.63
CA PHE A 535 -36.59 -37.05 40.75
C PHE A 535 -35.34 -36.36 41.31
N VAL A 536 -35.33 -36.02 42.60
CA VAL A 536 -34.14 -35.48 43.28
C VAL A 536 -32.96 -36.46 43.22
N ALA A 537 -33.18 -37.74 43.50
CA ALA A 537 -32.13 -38.74 43.48
C ALA A 537 -31.53 -38.97 42.08
N ARG A 538 -32.37 -38.97 41.02
CA ARG A 538 -31.90 -39.08 39.62
C ARG A 538 -31.08 -37.87 39.17
N ILE A 539 -31.36 -36.66 39.66
CA ILE A 539 -30.48 -35.50 39.42
C ILE A 539 -29.17 -35.63 40.20
N LEU A 540 -29.20 -36.14 41.44
CA LEU A 540 -27.98 -36.34 42.22
C LEU A 540 -27.10 -37.47 41.68
N GLU A 541 -27.69 -38.50 41.06
CA GLU A 541 -27.00 -39.61 40.40
C GLU A 541 -26.03 -39.16 39.30
N THR A 542 -26.27 -38.01 38.64
CA THR A 542 -25.30 -37.45 37.67
C THR A 542 -23.96 -37.04 38.29
N PHE A 543 -23.92 -36.85 39.62
CA PHE A 543 -22.68 -36.61 40.37
C PHE A 543 -22.01 -37.91 40.87
N SER A 544 -22.60 -39.08 40.63
CA SER A 544 -21.98 -40.38 40.95
C SER A 544 -20.77 -40.66 40.05
N TYR A 545 -20.85 -40.28 38.77
CA TYR A 545 -19.76 -40.44 37.80
C TYR A 545 -18.73 -39.29 37.93
N PRO A 546 -17.47 -39.56 38.34
CA PRO A 546 -16.54 -38.48 38.69
C PRO A 546 -16.24 -37.50 37.53
N LYS A 547 -16.19 -37.98 36.28
CA LYS A 547 -15.95 -37.12 35.11
C LYS A 547 -17.15 -36.22 34.74
N GLN A 548 -18.37 -36.67 35.02
CA GLN A 548 -19.57 -35.85 34.85
C GLN A 548 -19.68 -34.82 35.99
N ALA A 549 -19.42 -35.25 37.22
CA ALA A 549 -19.34 -34.38 38.39
C ALA A 549 -18.28 -33.26 38.22
N GLU A 550 -17.08 -33.60 37.72
CA GLU A 550 -16.04 -32.63 37.38
C GLU A 550 -16.55 -31.59 36.38
N SER A 551 -17.12 -32.02 35.24
CA SER A 551 -17.62 -31.10 34.20
C SER A 551 -18.74 -30.17 34.71
N LEU A 552 -19.75 -30.71 35.40
CA LEU A 552 -20.88 -29.92 35.91
C LEU A 552 -20.44 -28.90 36.99
N LEU A 553 -19.51 -29.29 37.87
CA LEU A 553 -18.99 -28.40 38.91
C LEU A 553 -18.00 -27.38 38.35
N GLU A 554 -17.20 -27.70 37.34
CA GLU A 554 -16.28 -26.75 36.70
C GLU A 554 -17.05 -25.66 35.93
N ILE A 555 -18.10 -26.04 35.19
CA ILE A 555 -19.05 -25.10 34.56
C ILE A 555 -19.74 -24.23 35.63
N GLY A 556 -20.14 -24.83 36.75
CA GLY A 556 -20.68 -24.08 37.90
C GLY A 556 -19.68 -23.05 38.45
N MET A 557 -18.42 -23.44 38.65
CA MET A 557 -17.36 -22.55 39.13
C MET A 557 -17.01 -21.46 38.12
N PHE A 558 -17.07 -21.76 36.82
CA PHE A 558 -16.94 -20.74 35.78
C PHE A 558 -18.02 -19.66 35.94
N PHE A 559 -19.29 -20.04 36.12
CA PHE A 559 -20.36 -19.07 36.37
C PHE A 559 -20.21 -18.33 37.71
N ALA A 560 -19.69 -18.99 38.75
CA ALA A 560 -19.34 -18.34 40.01
C ALA A 560 -18.25 -17.27 39.82
N ASN A 561 -17.20 -17.58 39.06
CA ASN A 561 -16.13 -16.65 38.72
C ASN A 561 -16.61 -15.49 37.84
N GLU A 562 -17.42 -15.78 36.81
CA GLU A 562 -18.03 -14.77 35.94
C GLU A 562 -18.88 -13.80 36.76
N VAL A 563 -19.85 -14.30 37.54
CA VAL A 563 -20.74 -13.47 38.37
C VAL A 563 -19.94 -12.66 39.39
N LEU A 564 -18.96 -13.27 40.07
CA LEU A 564 -18.13 -12.56 41.05
C LEU A 564 -17.34 -11.41 40.40
N LEU A 565 -16.70 -11.61 39.25
CA LEU A 565 -15.92 -10.57 38.58
C LEU A 565 -16.81 -9.51 37.91
N ARG A 566 -17.82 -9.95 37.18
CA ARG A 566 -18.72 -9.09 36.38
C ARG A 566 -19.62 -8.23 37.24
N GLU A 567 -20.21 -8.78 38.30
CA GLU A 567 -21.13 -8.02 39.13
C GLU A 567 -20.41 -7.14 40.16
N SER A 568 -19.20 -7.52 40.60
CA SER A 568 -18.30 -6.58 41.29
C SER A 568 -17.93 -5.39 40.38
N ALA A 569 -17.79 -5.61 39.07
CA ALA A 569 -17.53 -4.54 38.10
C ALA A 569 -18.77 -3.70 37.76
N SER A 570 -19.98 -4.29 37.74
CA SER A 570 -21.23 -3.60 37.37
C SER A 570 -21.85 -2.81 38.54
N VAL A 571 -22.12 -3.48 39.67
CA VAL A 571 -22.95 -2.97 40.78
C VAL A 571 -22.28 -1.79 41.49
N PHE A 572 -20.95 -1.84 41.61
CA PHE A 572 -20.12 -0.80 42.24
C PHE A 572 -19.34 0.04 41.21
N GLY A 573 -19.65 -0.12 39.93
CA GLY A 573 -18.78 0.22 38.80
C GLY A 573 -18.43 1.69 38.62
N THR A 574 -19.28 2.60 39.12
CA THR A 574 -19.16 4.04 38.85
C THR A 574 -18.18 4.77 39.77
N VAL A 575 -17.77 4.18 40.91
CA VAL A 575 -16.98 4.88 41.94
C VAL A 575 -15.72 4.12 42.37
N TRP A 576 -15.75 2.78 42.42
CA TRP A 576 -14.67 1.99 43.04
C TRP A 576 -14.02 0.93 42.14
N SER A 577 -14.63 0.60 41.00
CA SER A 577 -14.06 -0.31 40.00
C SER A 577 -13.26 0.45 38.94
N ARG A 578 -12.43 -0.28 38.19
CA ARG A 578 -11.44 0.31 37.27
C ARG A 578 -11.95 0.32 35.83
N TRP A 579 -11.96 1.48 35.22
CA TRP A 579 -12.37 1.68 33.83
C TRP A 579 -11.25 1.21 32.89
N ILE A 580 -11.60 0.38 31.90
CA ILE A 580 -10.67 -0.17 30.90
C ILE A 580 -10.89 0.55 29.57
N TYR A 581 -9.82 1.16 29.04
CA TYR A 581 -9.88 2.02 27.87
C TYR A 581 -9.27 1.34 26.64
N SER A 582 -9.78 1.72 25.47
CA SER A 582 -9.18 1.41 24.18
C SER A 582 -9.03 2.68 23.36
N SER A 583 -7.89 2.85 22.71
CA SER A 583 -7.58 4.01 21.90
C SER A 583 -6.89 3.58 20.60
N PRO A 584 -7.39 4.01 19.42
CA PRO A 584 -6.78 3.70 18.13
C PRO A 584 -5.55 4.57 17.85
N GLY A 585 -5.26 5.55 18.70
CA GLY A 585 -4.06 6.39 18.64
C GLY A 585 -3.93 7.27 17.40
N TRP A 586 -2.72 7.79 17.23
CA TRP A 586 -2.31 8.55 16.05
C TRP A 586 -1.20 7.80 15.32
N THR A 587 -1.49 7.32 14.11
CA THR A 587 -0.53 6.68 13.21
C THR A 587 0.46 7.71 12.66
N ILE A 588 1.73 7.65 13.07
CA ILE A 588 2.81 8.41 12.44
C ILE A 588 3.70 7.47 11.64
N LEU A 589 3.97 7.82 10.38
CA LEU A 589 4.93 7.10 9.53
C LEU A 589 6.35 7.28 10.09
N LYS A 590 6.84 6.27 10.81
CA LYS A 590 8.21 6.27 11.29
C LYS A 590 9.14 5.81 10.15
N PRO A 591 10.14 6.60 9.74
CA PRO A 591 11.12 6.14 8.75
C PRO A 591 11.91 4.96 9.33
N ARG A 592 12.04 3.88 8.57
CA ARG A 592 12.79 2.68 9.00
C ARG A 592 13.53 2.02 7.83
N LYS A 593 14.79 2.40 7.63
CA LYS A 593 15.73 1.70 6.75
C LYS A 593 16.23 0.40 7.42
N THR A 594 16.65 -0.58 6.63
CA THR A 594 17.30 -1.79 7.14
C THR A 594 18.74 -1.50 7.56
N ASN A 595 19.32 -2.27 8.49
CA ASN A 595 20.70 -2.08 8.94
C ASN A 595 21.70 -2.05 7.77
N ILE A 596 21.48 -2.91 6.76
CA ILE A 596 22.27 -2.95 5.51
C ILE A 596 22.15 -1.63 4.75
N ALA A 597 20.93 -1.10 4.55
CA ALA A 597 20.71 0.17 3.87
C ALA A 597 21.34 1.35 4.62
N ILE A 598 21.32 1.37 5.97
CA ILE A 598 22.01 2.38 6.76
C ILE A 598 23.52 2.36 6.46
N VAL A 599 24.16 1.18 6.53
CA VAL A 599 25.59 1.03 6.29
C VAL A 599 25.98 1.43 4.86
N VAL A 600 25.21 0.99 3.86
CA VAL A 600 25.48 1.31 2.44
C VAL A 600 25.34 2.81 2.15
N ILE A 601 24.24 3.45 2.58
CA ILE A 601 24.02 4.87 2.32
C ILE A 601 25.04 5.73 3.09
N PHE A 602 25.36 5.37 4.33
CA PHE A 602 26.42 6.04 5.09
C PHE A 602 27.79 5.91 4.41
N ALA A 603 28.17 4.72 3.95
CA ALA A 603 29.42 4.50 3.24
C ALA A 603 29.51 5.31 1.94
N LEU A 604 28.43 5.40 1.16
CA LEU A 604 28.36 6.22 -0.05
C LEU A 604 28.50 7.71 0.25
N ILE A 605 27.79 8.25 1.24
CA ILE A 605 27.88 9.66 1.64
C ILE A 605 29.28 10.02 2.16
N VAL A 606 29.90 9.15 2.96
CA VAL A 606 31.28 9.32 3.44
C VAL A 606 32.27 9.28 2.28
N LEU A 607 32.17 8.31 1.37
CA LEU A 607 33.01 8.20 0.19
C LEU A 607 32.90 9.44 -0.71
N GLN A 608 31.67 9.87 -1.03
CA GLN A 608 31.43 11.09 -1.81
C GLN A 608 32.04 12.33 -1.13
N SER A 609 31.84 12.47 0.18
CA SER A 609 32.36 13.60 0.97
C SER A 609 33.89 13.66 0.93
N VAL A 610 34.57 12.53 1.18
CA VAL A 610 36.05 12.43 1.12
C VAL A 610 36.56 12.74 -0.29
N CYS A 611 35.95 12.16 -1.32
CA CYS A 611 36.30 12.42 -2.71
C CYS A 611 36.14 13.89 -3.11
N LEU A 612 35.07 14.57 -2.66
CA LEU A 612 34.83 15.98 -2.96
C LEU A 612 35.77 16.92 -2.19
N ILE A 613 36.07 16.62 -0.93
CA ILE A 613 37.08 17.35 -0.14
C ILE A 613 38.45 17.23 -0.81
N TRP A 614 38.85 16.02 -1.23
CA TRP A 614 40.11 15.79 -1.94
C TRP A 614 40.15 16.50 -3.31
N LEU A 615 39.05 16.46 -4.07
CA LEU A 615 38.93 17.15 -5.36
C LEU A 615 39.07 18.67 -5.22
N VAL A 616 38.47 19.26 -4.18
CA VAL A 616 38.57 20.71 -3.92
C VAL A 616 39.93 21.10 -3.38
N TRP A 617 40.57 20.26 -2.56
CA TRP A 617 41.97 20.45 -2.17
C TRP A 617 42.90 20.40 -3.39
N TYR A 618 42.71 19.45 -4.30
CA TYR A 618 43.43 19.36 -5.57
C TYR A 618 43.27 20.64 -6.42
N ILE A 619 42.02 21.10 -6.63
CA ILE A 619 41.74 22.38 -7.33
C ILE A 619 42.42 23.58 -6.63
N ALA A 620 42.39 23.64 -5.30
CA ALA A 620 42.93 24.75 -4.54
C ALA A 620 44.47 24.73 -4.39
N SER A 621 45.11 23.57 -4.58
CA SER A 621 46.56 23.39 -4.43
C SER A 621 47.40 23.99 -5.56
N THR A 622 46.78 24.33 -6.69
CA THR A 622 47.48 24.83 -7.89
C THR A 622 46.89 26.15 -8.39
N PRO A 623 47.71 27.08 -8.92
CA PRO A 623 47.22 28.29 -9.54
C PRO A 623 46.97 28.06 -11.03
N THR A 624 45.75 28.29 -11.51
CA THR A 624 45.34 28.00 -12.89
C THR A 624 45.33 29.23 -13.80
N TRP A 625 45.44 29.02 -15.12
CA TRP A 625 45.18 30.10 -16.10
C TRP A 625 43.68 30.32 -16.37
N ALA A 626 42.89 29.25 -16.53
CA ALA A 626 41.44 29.30 -16.72
C ALA A 626 40.64 28.84 -15.48
N ASP A 627 39.36 29.23 -15.38
CA ASP A 627 38.41 28.67 -14.40
C ASP A 627 37.82 27.31 -14.86
N ARG A 628 37.71 27.10 -16.18
CA ARG A 628 37.16 25.89 -16.83
C ARG A 628 37.64 25.88 -18.29
N TYR A 629 37.52 24.74 -18.96
CA TYR A 629 37.53 24.75 -20.43
C TYR A 629 36.20 25.32 -20.95
N ASP A 630 36.27 26.48 -21.59
CA ASP A 630 35.17 27.11 -22.31
C ASP A 630 35.58 27.44 -23.75
N SER A 631 34.67 28.04 -24.53
CA SER A 631 34.90 28.34 -25.93
C SER A 631 36.10 29.25 -26.19
N PHE A 632 36.51 30.10 -25.23
CA PHE A 632 37.70 30.92 -25.37
C PHE A 632 38.97 30.09 -25.14
N ALA A 633 39.00 29.27 -24.10
CA ALA A 633 40.11 28.34 -23.85
C ALA A 633 40.29 27.33 -24.99
N LEU A 634 39.19 26.84 -25.59
CA LEU A 634 39.23 25.93 -26.74
C LEU A 634 39.60 26.65 -28.05
N ALA A 635 39.16 27.89 -28.28
CA ALA A 635 39.62 28.69 -29.42
C ALA A 635 41.12 29.01 -29.35
N GLN A 636 41.65 29.27 -28.14
CA GLN A 636 43.07 29.52 -27.92
C GLN A 636 43.93 28.25 -28.14
N LEU A 637 43.39 27.05 -27.85
CA LEU A 637 43.97 25.78 -28.26
C LEU A 637 43.92 25.58 -29.78
N GLY A 638 42.77 25.87 -30.41
CA GLY A 638 42.59 25.77 -31.86
C GLY A 638 43.57 26.67 -32.64
N ALA A 639 43.83 27.87 -32.14
CA ALA A 639 44.80 28.81 -32.70
C ALA A 639 46.28 28.38 -32.55
N GLN A 640 46.56 27.28 -31.83
CA GLN A 640 47.90 26.67 -31.73
C GLN A 640 48.03 25.39 -32.57
N LEU A 641 46.94 24.90 -33.17
CA LEU A 641 46.92 23.78 -34.12
C LEU A 641 47.12 24.27 -35.57
N ASP A 642 48.18 25.05 -35.78
CA ASP A 642 48.50 25.67 -37.06
C ASP A 642 48.99 24.60 -38.07
N GLY A 643 48.09 24.17 -38.95
CA GLY A 643 48.28 22.98 -39.79
C GLY A 643 47.01 22.36 -40.38
N LEU A 644 45.82 22.72 -39.90
CA LEU A 644 44.53 22.30 -40.49
C LEU A 644 44.34 22.92 -41.90
N ARG A 645 44.84 22.23 -42.92
CA ARG A 645 44.79 22.64 -44.33
C ARG A 645 43.37 22.93 -44.82
N GLY A 646 43.09 24.21 -45.08
CA GLY A 646 42.18 24.70 -46.12
C GLY A 646 40.74 24.17 -46.06
N GLY A 647 39.92 24.74 -45.17
CA GLY A 647 38.47 24.56 -45.20
C GLY A 647 37.80 24.93 -43.88
N GLY A 648 36.85 25.88 -43.92
CA GLY A 648 36.03 26.22 -42.75
C GLY A 648 35.10 25.08 -42.33
N LEU A 649 34.53 25.21 -41.11
CA LEU A 649 33.59 24.32 -40.41
C LEU A 649 32.92 23.23 -41.29
N ARG A 650 33.65 22.12 -41.49
CA ARG A 650 33.19 20.91 -42.18
C ARG A 650 33.08 19.74 -41.20
N SER A 651 32.33 18.71 -41.56
CA SER A 651 32.38 17.43 -40.83
C SER A 651 33.82 16.88 -40.88
N ALA A 652 34.39 16.53 -39.74
CA ALA A 652 35.71 15.91 -39.68
C ALA A 652 35.74 14.61 -40.51
N SER A 653 36.77 14.45 -41.32
CA SER A 653 37.10 13.20 -42.00
C SER A 653 37.79 12.22 -41.04
N LYS A 654 38.03 10.98 -41.48
CA LYS A 654 38.88 10.04 -40.73
C LYS A 654 40.31 10.58 -40.59
N ASP A 655 40.80 11.21 -41.63
CA ASP A 655 42.17 11.71 -41.73
C ASP A 655 42.37 12.92 -40.80
N ASP A 656 41.37 13.83 -40.72
CA ASP A 656 41.33 14.90 -39.72
C ASP A 656 41.32 14.31 -38.29
N ALA A 657 40.61 13.20 -38.05
CA ALA A 657 40.55 12.54 -36.75
C ALA A 657 41.86 11.81 -36.39
N GLU A 658 42.55 11.17 -37.34
CA GLU A 658 43.87 10.57 -37.09
C GLU A 658 44.96 11.64 -36.91
N TYR A 659 44.88 12.76 -37.65
CA TYR A 659 45.72 13.92 -37.41
C TYR A 659 45.52 14.49 -36.00
N LEU A 660 44.29 14.79 -35.58
CA LEU A 660 43.99 15.26 -34.22
C LEU A 660 44.44 14.25 -33.14
N LYS A 661 44.33 12.94 -33.44
CA LYS A 661 44.83 11.85 -32.58
C LYS A 661 46.37 11.82 -32.48
N SER A 662 47.11 12.41 -33.41
CA SER A 662 48.57 12.56 -33.33
C SER A 662 49.03 13.77 -32.51
N GLN A 663 48.15 14.77 -32.32
CA GLN A 663 48.53 16.06 -31.71
C GLN A 663 48.42 16.09 -30.19
N SER A 664 49.32 16.85 -29.56
CA SER A 664 49.39 17.06 -28.12
C SER A 664 48.54 18.26 -27.72
N GLY A 665 47.52 18.07 -26.87
CA GLY A 665 46.58 19.13 -26.47
C GLY A 665 47.11 20.11 -25.42
N MET A 666 48.33 20.64 -25.58
CA MET A 666 48.96 21.53 -24.59
C MET A 666 48.88 23.01 -25.00
N VAL A 667 48.58 23.88 -24.03
CA VAL A 667 48.99 25.29 -24.04
C VAL A 667 50.25 25.40 -23.17
N GLY A 668 51.39 25.77 -23.76
CA GLY A 668 52.69 25.69 -23.08
C GLY A 668 52.95 26.80 -22.06
N VAL A 669 52.98 26.45 -20.76
CA VAL A 669 53.59 27.27 -19.70
C VAL A 669 54.34 26.40 -18.69
N LEU A 670 55.65 26.25 -18.85
CA LEU A 670 56.63 26.07 -17.76
C LEU A 670 58.04 26.29 -18.34
N GLY A 671 58.76 27.29 -17.84
CA GLY A 671 60.01 27.74 -18.48
C GLY A 671 60.68 28.91 -17.76
N VAL A 672 61.03 28.73 -16.49
CA VAL A 672 61.71 29.78 -15.70
C VAL A 672 63.20 29.79 -16.01
N LYS A 673 63.68 30.80 -16.75
CA LYS A 673 65.07 31.27 -16.68
C LYS A 673 65.13 32.79 -16.68
N LYS A 674 65.56 33.38 -15.55
CA LYS A 674 66.11 34.74 -15.52
C LYS A 674 67.52 34.72 -16.10
N LYS A 675 67.80 35.56 -17.08
CA LYS A 675 69.05 36.33 -17.12
C LYS A 675 68.79 37.68 -17.81
N GLN A 676 69.38 38.74 -17.27
CA GLN A 676 69.07 40.12 -17.60
C GLN A 676 70.38 40.91 -17.70
N THR A 677 70.79 41.20 -18.92
CA THR A 677 71.96 42.01 -19.33
C THR A 677 71.61 42.54 -20.72
N THR A 678 71.06 43.75 -20.83
CA THR A 678 71.74 45.07 -20.91
C THR A 678 72.04 45.49 -22.34
N SER A 679 71.44 46.62 -22.70
CA SER A 679 71.68 47.55 -23.82
C SER A 679 73.08 47.57 -24.46
N THR A 680 73.09 47.80 -25.78
CA THR A 680 73.61 49.06 -26.39
C THR A 680 72.90 49.32 -27.73
N ASP A 681 72.80 50.58 -28.13
CA ASP A 681 72.51 50.99 -29.51
C ASP A 681 73.71 50.73 -30.44
N GLU A 682 73.48 50.59 -31.75
CA GLU A 682 74.23 51.35 -32.76
C GLU A 682 73.53 51.32 -34.14
N SER A 683 74.17 51.90 -35.18
CA SER A 683 73.50 52.47 -36.36
C SER A 683 74.00 51.91 -37.71
N LEU A 684 73.42 52.44 -38.82
CA LEU A 684 73.76 52.18 -40.24
C LEU A 684 73.25 50.81 -40.78
N GLY A 685 72.90 50.64 -42.06
CA GLY A 685 72.73 51.61 -43.15
C GLY A 685 72.50 50.92 -44.53
N ASN A 686 72.09 51.69 -45.53
CA ASN A 686 72.09 51.42 -47.00
C ASN A 686 71.11 50.38 -47.60
N ASP A 687 70.18 50.88 -48.44
CA ASP A 687 69.69 50.25 -49.69
C ASP A 687 70.76 50.36 -50.82
N PRO A 688 70.52 50.00 -52.11
CA PRO A 688 69.55 49.07 -52.75
C PRO A 688 70.23 48.07 -53.74
N VAL A 689 69.43 47.20 -54.38
CA VAL A 689 69.49 46.69 -55.79
C VAL A 689 68.31 45.69 -55.93
N ASN A 690 67.32 45.74 -56.83
CA ASN A 690 67.13 46.17 -58.24
C ASN A 690 67.42 45.05 -59.29
N VAL A 691 66.86 45.20 -60.51
CA VAL A 691 67.09 44.37 -61.75
C VAL A 691 66.35 43.01 -61.73
N GLN A 692 65.17 42.88 -62.38
CA GLN A 692 64.92 42.32 -63.73
C GLN A 692 64.96 40.75 -63.78
N ASP A 693 64.22 40.01 -64.62
CA ASP A 693 63.65 40.29 -65.95
C ASP A 693 62.34 39.51 -66.26
N THR A 694 61.67 39.87 -67.37
CA THR A 694 60.65 39.07 -68.09
C THR A 694 61.18 38.63 -69.45
N PRO A 695 60.74 37.50 -70.03
CA PRO A 695 59.81 37.62 -71.18
C PRO A 695 58.80 36.45 -71.43
N GLN A 696 57.69 36.80 -72.11
CA GLN A 696 57.08 36.19 -73.33
C GLN A 696 57.39 34.70 -73.73
N ASP A 697 56.55 33.89 -74.41
CA ASP A 697 55.22 34.00 -75.09
C ASP A 697 54.81 32.60 -75.65
N ASN A 698 53.64 32.25 -76.25
CA ASN A 698 52.30 32.85 -76.49
C ASN A 698 51.26 31.69 -76.74
N GLY A 699 49.95 32.01 -76.83
CA GLY A 699 48.90 31.19 -77.50
C GLY A 699 48.22 30.07 -76.66
N LEU A 700 46.92 29.76 -76.82
CA LEU A 700 45.89 30.19 -77.78
C LEU A 700 44.47 29.96 -77.20
N ALA A 701 43.49 30.85 -77.54
CA ALA A 701 42.02 30.67 -77.45
C ALA A 701 41.37 30.47 -76.03
N GLN A 702 40.14 30.91 -75.75
CA GLN A 702 39.16 31.70 -76.53
C GLN A 702 38.16 32.47 -75.61
N ASP A 703 37.53 33.49 -76.20
CA ASP A 703 36.22 34.12 -75.89
C ASP A 703 35.91 34.68 -74.47
N GLU A 704 36.29 35.95 -74.33
CA GLU A 704 35.43 37.10 -74.00
C GLU A 704 34.42 37.08 -72.82
N THR A 705 34.74 37.99 -71.89
CA THR A 705 33.98 38.59 -70.77
C THR A 705 33.03 39.74 -71.23
N PRO A 706 32.49 40.66 -70.38
CA PRO A 706 31.97 40.64 -68.99
C PRO A 706 30.58 41.38 -68.84
N ILE A 707 30.25 41.79 -67.59
CA ILE A 707 29.54 43.03 -67.15
C ILE A 707 28.14 42.86 -66.49
N LEU A 708 27.93 43.66 -65.42
CA LEU A 708 26.72 43.77 -64.60
C LEU A 708 25.64 44.65 -65.27
N ALA A 709 24.36 44.38 -64.99
CA ALA A 709 23.26 45.33 -65.18
C ALA A 709 22.13 45.13 -64.16
N LEU A 710 21.20 46.09 -64.07
CA LEU A 710 20.11 46.19 -63.08
C LEU A 710 18.72 46.10 -63.73
N GLY A 711 17.79 45.40 -63.07
CA GLY A 711 16.33 45.65 -63.11
C GLY A 711 15.54 45.32 -64.40
N GLY A 712 14.21 45.46 -64.33
CA GLY A 712 13.30 45.50 -65.50
C GLY A 712 12.15 44.47 -65.50
N ASP A 713 10.92 44.93 -65.27
CA ASP A 713 9.69 44.13 -65.14
C ASP A 713 9.04 43.61 -66.46
N CYS A 714 8.28 42.50 -66.34
CA CYS A 714 7.03 42.19 -67.09
C CYS A 714 7.10 42.00 -68.64
N PRO A 715 6.00 41.70 -69.41
CA PRO A 715 4.57 41.61 -69.06
C PRO A 715 3.70 40.44 -69.65
N THR A 716 2.47 40.33 -69.12
CA THR A 716 1.15 39.99 -69.76
C THR A 716 0.87 38.76 -70.69
N SER A 717 -0.12 37.96 -70.26
CA SER A 717 -1.32 37.44 -70.98
C SER A 717 -1.26 36.62 -72.29
N SER A 718 -1.54 35.31 -72.14
CA SER A 718 -2.52 34.48 -72.87
C SER A 718 -3.01 34.80 -74.30
N THR A 719 -2.97 33.80 -75.19
CA THR A 719 -4.04 33.55 -76.20
C THR A 719 -4.15 32.06 -76.57
N TYR A 720 -5.29 31.63 -77.12
CA TYR A 720 -5.60 30.24 -77.51
C TYR A 720 -5.54 30.03 -79.03
N THR A 721 -5.29 28.80 -79.51
CA THR A 721 -6.09 28.13 -80.59
C THR A 721 -5.65 26.67 -80.82
N ALA A 722 -6.44 25.90 -81.59
CA ALA A 722 -6.19 24.51 -81.99
C ALA A 722 -6.95 24.17 -83.29
N THR A 723 -6.60 23.08 -84.02
CA THR A 723 -7.51 22.10 -84.71
C THR A 723 -6.83 21.28 -85.84
N GLY A 724 -7.43 20.13 -86.21
CA GLY A 724 -7.05 19.20 -87.31
C GLY A 724 -6.79 17.77 -86.78
N TRP A 725 -7.62 16.70 -86.91
CA TRP A 725 -8.44 16.13 -88.01
C TRP A 725 -7.59 15.62 -89.20
N PHE A 726 -7.71 14.39 -89.75
CA PHE A 726 -8.76 13.31 -89.74
C PHE A 726 -8.12 11.88 -89.70
N GLY A 727 -8.87 10.78 -89.42
CA GLY A 727 -8.24 9.41 -89.39
C GLY A 727 -9.07 8.12 -89.13
N GLN A 728 -10.20 7.88 -89.83
CA GLN A 728 -10.87 6.58 -90.12
C GLN A 728 -10.78 5.32 -89.19
N ARG A 729 -11.87 5.05 -88.45
CA ARG A 729 -12.47 3.76 -87.94
C ARG A 729 -11.76 2.38 -88.11
N ARG A 730 -11.74 1.58 -87.01
CA ARG A 730 -12.21 0.15 -86.98
C ARG A 730 -12.74 -0.24 -85.58
N ASN A 731 -13.74 -1.13 -85.51
CA ASN A 731 -14.46 -1.46 -84.25
C ASN A 731 -13.76 -2.48 -83.34
N LYS A 732 -13.72 -2.20 -82.02
CA LYS A 732 -14.01 -3.18 -80.94
C LYS A 732 -14.16 -2.46 -79.57
N GLY A 733 -15.13 -2.93 -78.76
CA GLY A 733 -15.22 -2.79 -77.30
C GLY A 733 -14.99 -1.42 -76.64
N ARG A 734 -16.06 -0.77 -76.17
CA ARG A 734 -15.98 0.09 -74.97
C ARG A 734 -15.98 -0.82 -73.74
N GLU A 735 -14.87 -0.85 -73.01
CA GLU A 735 -14.93 -0.99 -71.56
C GLU A 735 -14.29 0.25 -70.94
N MET A 736 -15.03 0.94 -70.08
CA MET A 736 -14.50 2.09 -69.36
C MET A 736 -13.74 1.58 -68.16
N LEU A 737 -12.39 1.64 -68.20
CA LEU A 737 -11.58 1.60 -66.98
C LEU A 737 -11.76 2.92 -66.22
N GLN A 738 -12.96 3.05 -65.64
CA GLN A 738 -13.38 4.11 -64.77
C GLN A 738 -12.49 4.06 -63.53
N GLN A 739 -11.50 4.95 -63.45
CA GLN A 739 -10.69 5.13 -62.25
C GLN A 739 -11.63 5.39 -61.07
N SER A 740 -11.73 4.41 -60.19
CA SER A 740 -12.58 4.49 -59.01
C SER A 740 -12.04 5.58 -58.10
N LYS A 741 -12.93 6.46 -57.61
CA LYS A 741 -12.58 7.36 -56.51
C LYS A 741 -12.06 6.47 -55.36
N PRO A 742 -10.88 6.76 -54.79
CA PRO A 742 -10.26 5.88 -53.79
C PRO A 742 -11.21 5.74 -52.60
N MET A 743 -11.75 4.53 -52.43
CA MET A 743 -12.91 4.30 -51.58
C MET A 743 -12.47 4.21 -50.12
N ILE A 744 -12.98 5.11 -49.28
CA ILE A 744 -12.63 5.17 -47.86
C ILE A 744 -13.14 3.90 -47.16
N PRO A 745 -12.28 3.05 -46.56
CA PRO A 745 -12.67 1.78 -45.96
C PRO A 745 -13.30 1.99 -44.57
N LYS A 746 -14.54 2.48 -44.54
CA LYS A 746 -15.24 2.94 -43.33
C LYS A 746 -15.17 1.96 -42.15
N PHE A 747 -15.32 0.66 -42.40
CA PHE A 747 -15.28 -0.38 -41.36
C PHE A 747 -13.89 -0.51 -40.72
N GLN A 748 -12.81 -0.45 -41.51
CA GLN A 748 -11.44 -0.48 -40.99
C GLN A 748 -11.10 0.79 -40.21
N ILE A 749 -11.61 1.95 -40.64
CA ILE A 749 -11.44 3.21 -39.89
C ILE A 749 -12.21 3.15 -38.57
N ALA A 750 -13.42 2.59 -38.55
CA ALA A 750 -14.19 2.38 -37.33
C ALA A 750 -13.48 1.42 -36.37
N ALA A 751 -12.89 0.32 -36.88
CA ALA A 751 -12.12 -0.62 -36.08
C ALA A 751 -10.83 0.03 -35.50
N ALA A 752 -10.07 0.77 -36.30
CA ALA A 752 -8.90 1.52 -35.83
C ALA A 752 -9.26 2.67 -34.86
N GLY A 753 -10.44 3.28 -35.03
CA GLY A 753 -11.00 4.20 -34.03
C GLY A 753 -11.35 3.48 -32.73
N PHE A 754 -11.85 2.24 -32.79
CA PHE A 754 -12.17 1.46 -31.61
C PHE A 754 -10.92 0.99 -30.84
N SER A 755 -9.82 0.64 -31.50
CA SER A 755 -8.55 0.38 -30.79
C SER A 755 -8.03 1.62 -30.07
N PHE A 756 -8.10 2.80 -30.71
CA PHE A 756 -7.76 4.08 -30.05
C PHE A 756 -8.68 4.40 -28.87
N PHE A 757 -9.98 4.10 -28.98
CA PHE A 757 -10.92 4.18 -27.86
C PHE A 757 -10.53 3.26 -26.71
N CYS A 758 -10.11 2.01 -26.99
CA CYS A 758 -9.63 1.08 -25.98
C CYS A 758 -8.39 1.61 -25.25
N ALA A 759 -7.38 2.11 -25.97
CA ALA A 759 -6.20 2.74 -25.38
C ALA A 759 -6.55 3.98 -24.53
N GLY A 760 -7.56 4.76 -24.96
CA GLY A 760 -8.07 5.91 -24.20
C GLY A 760 -8.76 5.53 -22.90
N VAL A 761 -9.66 4.52 -22.93
CA VAL A 761 -10.31 3.96 -21.73
C VAL A 761 -9.26 3.41 -20.78
N ASP A 762 -8.29 2.66 -21.30
CA ASP A 762 -7.21 2.02 -20.54
C ASP A 762 -6.34 3.03 -19.78
N GLY A 763 -5.92 4.11 -20.45
CA GLY A 763 -5.09 5.15 -19.84
C GLY A 763 -5.83 5.95 -18.76
N ALA A 764 -7.11 6.29 -18.99
CA ALA A 764 -7.88 7.13 -18.07
C ALA A 764 -8.49 6.36 -16.89
N THR A 765 -8.77 5.05 -17.04
CA THR A 765 -9.32 4.20 -15.97
C THR A 765 -8.40 4.10 -14.74
N LEU A 766 -7.09 4.24 -14.91
CA LEU A 766 -6.12 4.19 -13.81
C LEU A 766 -6.30 5.32 -12.78
N GLY A 767 -6.64 6.54 -13.23
CA GLY A 767 -6.69 7.74 -12.39
C GLY A 767 -7.67 7.68 -11.21
N PRO A 768 -8.97 7.39 -11.41
CA PRO A 768 -9.92 7.25 -10.31
C PRO A 768 -9.79 5.94 -9.52
N LEU A 769 -9.09 4.94 -10.06
CA LEU A 769 -8.79 3.71 -9.33
C LEU A 769 -7.55 3.84 -8.42
N LEU A 770 -6.71 4.85 -8.63
CA LEU A 770 -5.45 5.06 -7.90
C LEU A 770 -5.61 5.03 -6.35
N PRO A 771 -6.59 5.72 -5.74
CA PRO A 771 -6.75 5.73 -4.28
C PRO A 771 -7.14 4.35 -3.72
N TYR A 772 -7.92 3.58 -4.48
CA TYR A 772 -8.28 2.21 -4.12
C TYR A 772 -7.09 1.24 -4.29
N ILE A 773 -6.26 1.43 -5.33
CA ILE A 773 -5.03 0.67 -5.56
C ILE A 773 -4.02 0.92 -4.42
N ILE A 774 -3.86 2.18 -4.01
CA ILE A 774 -3.04 2.61 -2.87
C ILE A 774 -3.49 1.89 -1.58
N GLN A 775 -4.78 1.96 -1.26
CA GLN A 775 -5.33 1.37 -0.03
C GLN A 775 -5.33 -0.16 -0.05
N SER A 776 -5.76 -0.80 -1.15
CA SER A 776 -5.90 -2.26 -1.25
C SER A 776 -4.58 -3.04 -1.33
N PHE A 777 -3.51 -2.43 -1.86
CA PHE A 777 -2.17 -3.02 -1.80
C PHE A 777 -1.31 -2.46 -0.66
N THR A 778 -1.85 -1.54 0.17
CA THR A 778 -1.13 -0.85 1.25
C THR A 778 0.19 -0.21 0.81
N ILE A 779 0.21 0.36 -0.39
CA ILE A 779 1.38 1.00 -1.02
C ILE A 779 1.33 2.52 -0.88
N ASN A 780 2.47 3.19 -1.06
CA ASN A 780 2.54 4.66 -1.09
C ASN A 780 2.55 5.24 -2.52
N GLU A 781 2.31 6.55 -2.64
CA GLU A 781 2.36 7.30 -3.92
C GLU A 781 3.65 7.03 -4.73
N GLY A 782 4.80 6.90 -4.07
CA GLY A 782 6.08 6.61 -4.73
C GLY A 782 6.15 5.20 -5.34
N GLU A 783 5.41 4.23 -4.79
CA GLU A 783 5.32 2.87 -5.34
C GLU A 783 4.32 2.78 -6.49
N VAL A 784 3.31 3.65 -6.52
CA VAL A 784 2.41 3.81 -7.68
C VAL A 784 3.18 4.23 -8.94
N ALA A 785 4.30 4.95 -8.81
CA ALA A 785 5.19 5.26 -9.92
C ALA A 785 5.73 4.01 -10.66
N ILE A 786 5.74 2.83 -10.02
CA ILE A 786 6.13 1.56 -10.65
C ILE A 786 5.15 1.20 -11.77
N ILE A 787 3.85 1.51 -11.65
CA ILE A 787 2.86 1.30 -12.71
C ILE A 787 3.25 2.11 -13.97
N TYR A 788 3.56 3.40 -13.79
CA TYR A 788 4.01 4.26 -14.89
C TYR A 788 5.36 3.82 -15.47
N ALA A 789 6.28 3.30 -14.65
CA ALA A 789 7.53 2.70 -15.12
C ALA A 789 7.29 1.42 -15.95
N CYS A 790 6.36 0.56 -15.54
CA CYS A 790 5.95 -0.61 -16.32
C CYS A 790 5.32 -0.21 -17.67
N ILE A 791 4.47 0.82 -17.69
CA ILE A 791 3.92 1.38 -18.94
C ILE A 791 5.08 1.84 -19.86
N PHE A 792 6.01 2.66 -19.34
CA PHE A 792 7.16 3.15 -20.09
C PHE A 792 8.02 2.00 -20.66
N VAL A 793 8.34 0.99 -19.85
CA VAL A 793 9.09 -0.20 -20.29
C VAL A 793 8.34 -0.94 -21.40
N GLY A 794 7.01 -1.05 -21.33
CA GLY A 794 6.20 -1.67 -22.39
C GLY A 794 6.25 -0.89 -23.71
N TRP A 795 6.19 0.45 -23.67
CA TRP A 795 6.36 1.29 -24.87
C TRP A 795 7.78 1.18 -25.47
N VAL A 796 8.82 1.16 -24.64
CA VAL A 796 10.21 0.96 -25.09
C VAL A 796 10.40 -0.42 -25.73
N ILE A 797 9.80 -1.47 -25.14
CA ILE A 797 9.79 -2.81 -25.74
C ILE A 797 9.11 -2.76 -27.11
N ALA A 798 7.89 -2.19 -27.21
CA ALA A 798 7.16 -2.10 -28.47
C ALA A 798 7.95 -1.40 -29.58
N ALA A 799 8.57 -0.23 -29.29
CA ALA A 799 9.37 0.51 -30.26
C ALA A 799 10.56 -0.32 -30.78
N VAL A 800 11.27 -1.02 -29.89
CA VAL A 800 12.43 -1.87 -30.26
C VAL A 800 12.01 -3.14 -31.02
N THR A 801 10.92 -3.81 -30.61
CA THR A 801 10.47 -5.07 -31.22
C THR A 801 9.71 -4.87 -32.52
N ASN A 802 8.97 -3.77 -32.69
CA ASN A 802 8.21 -3.44 -33.90
C ASN A 802 9.12 -3.50 -35.15
N LEU A 803 10.33 -2.92 -35.06
CA LEU A 803 11.35 -2.94 -36.12
C LEU A 803 11.73 -4.35 -36.62
N PHE A 804 11.59 -5.37 -35.77
CA PHE A 804 11.86 -6.76 -36.11
C PHE A 804 10.58 -7.51 -36.49
N LEU A 805 9.50 -7.32 -35.73
CA LEU A 805 8.22 -8.01 -35.92
C LEU A 805 7.51 -7.58 -37.21
N ALA A 806 7.59 -6.30 -37.59
CA ALA A 806 7.09 -5.79 -38.87
C ALA A 806 7.82 -6.37 -40.11
N THR A 807 8.93 -7.08 -39.92
CA THR A 807 9.61 -7.83 -41.00
C THR A 807 9.18 -9.31 -41.05
N LYS A 808 8.57 -9.84 -39.99
CA LYS A 808 8.20 -11.26 -39.85
C LYS A 808 6.70 -11.52 -39.87
N LEU A 809 5.90 -10.56 -39.39
CA LEU A 809 4.45 -10.65 -39.26
C LEU A 809 3.77 -9.75 -40.30
N SER A 810 2.54 -10.10 -40.68
CA SER A 810 1.69 -9.24 -41.51
C SER A 810 1.15 -8.07 -40.69
N PHE A 811 0.77 -6.98 -41.36
CA PHE A 811 0.10 -5.83 -40.74
C PHE A 811 -1.10 -6.25 -39.86
N SER A 812 -1.97 -7.12 -40.39
CA SER A 812 -3.11 -7.64 -39.62
C SER A 812 -2.67 -8.50 -38.43
N ALA A 813 -1.58 -9.27 -38.54
CA ALA A 813 -1.07 -10.08 -37.43
C ALA A 813 -0.52 -9.21 -36.29
N LEU A 814 0.07 -8.05 -36.60
CA LEU A 814 0.57 -7.11 -35.60
C LEU A 814 -0.56 -6.40 -34.85
N LEU A 815 -1.59 -5.93 -35.57
CA LEU A 815 -2.82 -5.38 -34.94
C LEU A 815 -3.54 -6.42 -34.07
N THR A 816 -3.60 -7.67 -34.52
CA THR A 816 -4.21 -8.80 -33.78
C THR A 816 -3.38 -9.17 -32.55
N LEU A 817 -2.05 -9.21 -32.67
CA LEU A 817 -1.15 -9.43 -31.54
C LEU A 817 -1.31 -8.32 -30.50
N GLY A 818 -1.40 -7.06 -30.94
CA GLY A 818 -1.63 -5.91 -30.07
C GLY A 818 -2.93 -6.00 -29.27
N ALA A 819 -4.04 -6.39 -29.92
CA ALA A 819 -5.31 -6.65 -29.24
C ALA A 819 -5.22 -7.84 -28.25
N THR A 820 -4.54 -8.92 -28.65
CA THR A 820 -4.39 -10.14 -27.83
C THR A 820 -3.60 -9.85 -26.54
N LEU A 821 -2.54 -9.04 -26.63
CA LEU A 821 -1.72 -8.65 -25.47
C LEU A 821 -2.47 -7.73 -24.52
N GLN A 822 -3.24 -6.75 -25.04
CA GLN A 822 -4.10 -5.91 -24.20
C GLN A 822 -5.18 -6.73 -23.48
N LEU A 823 -5.90 -7.61 -24.21
CA LEU A 823 -6.89 -8.51 -23.61
C LEU A 823 -6.28 -9.40 -22.52
N ALA A 824 -5.12 -10.01 -22.78
CA ALA A 824 -4.41 -10.81 -21.80
C ALA A 824 -4.04 -10.02 -20.54
N ALA A 825 -3.61 -8.75 -20.68
CA ALA A 825 -3.34 -7.87 -19.56
C ALA A 825 -4.60 -7.58 -18.72
N GLN A 826 -5.74 -7.29 -19.35
CA GLN A 826 -7.00 -7.09 -18.61
C GLN A 826 -7.46 -8.36 -17.90
N CYS A 827 -7.35 -9.52 -18.56
CA CYS A 827 -7.72 -10.82 -17.99
C CYS A 827 -6.91 -11.23 -16.75
N LEU A 828 -5.75 -10.61 -16.48
CA LEU A 828 -4.98 -10.85 -15.26
C LEU A 828 -5.48 -10.01 -14.07
N ARG A 829 -5.94 -8.78 -14.31
CA ARG A 829 -6.07 -7.74 -13.27
C ARG A 829 -7.07 -8.01 -12.14
N PRO A 830 -8.28 -8.58 -12.36
CA PRO A 830 -9.25 -8.77 -11.27
C PRO A 830 -8.74 -9.63 -10.12
N TRP A 831 -7.85 -10.58 -10.41
CA TRP A 831 -7.31 -11.60 -9.48
C TRP A 831 -5.79 -11.46 -9.25
N ALA A 832 -5.15 -10.43 -9.82
CA ALA A 832 -3.71 -10.26 -9.73
C ALA A 832 -3.22 -9.89 -8.32
N SER A 833 -2.17 -10.57 -7.88
CA SER A 833 -1.27 -10.10 -6.82
C SER A 833 -0.48 -8.88 -7.31
N GLN A 834 0.02 -8.05 -6.38
CA GLN A 834 0.67 -6.77 -6.67
C GLN A 834 1.73 -6.82 -7.79
N PRO A 835 2.68 -7.78 -7.85
CA PRO A 835 3.68 -7.81 -8.93
C PRO A 835 3.06 -8.12 -10.30
N VAL A 836 2.10 -9.06 -10.34
CA VAL A 836 1.38 -9.43 -11.58
C VAL A 836 0.51 -8.25 -12.06
N PHE A 837 -0.09 -7.52 -11.12
CA PHE A 837 -0.89 -6.33 -11.40
C PHE A 837 -0.01 -5.25 -12.06
N PHE A 838 1.17 -4.94 -11.51
CA PHE A 838 2.10 -3.98 -12.12
C PHE A 838 2.61 -4.45 -13.50
N ILE A 839 3.05 -5.71 -13.62
CA ILE A 839 3.55 -6.29 -14.89
C ILE A 839 2.47 -6.26 -15.99
N SER A 840 1.19 -6.39 -15.64
CA SER A 840 0.10 -6.30 -16.63
C SER A 840 0.10 -4.98 -17.41
N PHE A 841 0.51 -3.86 -16.81
CA PHE A 841 0.61 -2.57 -17.51
C PHE A 841 1.74 -2.53 -18.53
N ALA A 842 2.83 -3.28 -18.33
CA ALA A 842 3.86 -3.44 -19.36
C ALA A 842 3.33 -4.25 -20.55
N VAL A 843 2.63 -5.36 -20.29
CA VAL A 843 2.02 -6.21 -21.34
C VAL A 843 0.97 -5.43 -22.14
N GLN A 844 0.13 -4.66 -21.45
CA GLN A 844 -0.86 -3.74 -22.04
C GLN A 844 -0.18 -2.69 -22.93
N ALA A 845 0.87 -2.02 -22.45
CA ALA A 845 1.59 -0.99 -23.21
C ALA A 845 2.33 -1.55 -24.44
N VAL A 846 2.89 -2.77 -24.37
CA VAL A 846 3.39 -3.47 -25.57
C VAL A 846 2.27 -3.69 -26.58
N GLY A 847 1.09 -4.12 -26.11
CA GLY A 847 -0.07 -4.36 -26.96
C GLY A 847 -0.64 -3.09 -27.62
N MET A 848 -0.74 -1.99 -26.86
CA MET A 848 -1.14 -0.66 -27.38
C MET A 848 -0.13 -0.16 -28.42
N GLY A 849 1.17 -0.21 -28.14
CA GLY A 849 2.19 0.27 -29.08
C GLY A 849 2.16 -0.41 -30.46
N TYR A 850 1.88 -1.71 -30.52
CA TYR A 850 1.67 -2.39 -31.81
C TYR A 850 0.38 -1.96 -32.52
N GLN A 851 -0.68 -1.62 -31.79
CA GLN A 851 -1.91 -1.11 -32.43
C GLN A 851 -1.73 0.32 -32.92
N ASP A 852 -1.25 1.21 -32.06
CA ASP A 852 -1.23 2.65 -32.30
C ASP A 852 -0.28 3.03 -33.44
N THR A 853 0.98 2.57 -33.43
CA THR A 853 1.94 2.86 -34.50
C THR A 853 1.47 2.34 -35.86
N HIS A 854 0.88 1.14 -35.91
CA HIS A 854 0.39 0.59 -37.18
C HIS A 854 -0.91 1.24 -37.66
N ALA A 855 -1.85 1.54 -36.77
CA ALA A 855 -3.08 2.25 -37.12
C ALA A 855 -2.81 3.71 -37.53
N ASN A 856 -1.89 4.43 -36.86
CA ASN A 856 -1.41 5.75 -37.30
C ASN A 856 -0.78 5.67 -38.69
N ALA A 857 0.19 4.77 -38.89
CA ALA A 857 0.87 4.60 -40.17
C ALA A 857 -0.12 4.29 -41.32
N TRP A 858 -1.08 3.39 -41.09
CA TRP A 858 -2.12 3.04 -42.04
C TRP A 858 -3.09 4.20 -42.32
N ALA A 859 -3.61 4.87 -41.28
CA ALA A 859 -4.49 6.02 -41.42
C ALA A 859 -3.81 7.21 -42.14
N SER A 860 -2.48 7.37 -41.97
CA SER A 860 -1.69 8.37 -42.67
C SER A 860 -1.62 8.15 -44.20
N GLY A 861 -1.80 6.91 -44.66
CA GLY A 861 -1.78 6.54 -46.08
C GLY A 861 -3.13 6.67 -46.80
N LEU A 862 -4.22 6.96 -46.08
CA LEU A 862 -5.57 7.00 -46.65
C LEU A 862 -5.91 8.35 -47.33
N PRO A 863 -6.81 8.35 -48.33
CA PRO A 863 -7.36 9.59 -48.86
C PRO A 863 -8.07 10.38 -47.76
N ASN A 864 -7.69 11.66 -47.60
CA ASN A 864 -8.04 12.51 -46.46
C ASN A 864 -7.45 12.06 -45.11
N ALA A 865 -6.21 11.57 -45.09
CA ALA A 865 -5.44 11.21 -43.88
C ALA A 865 -5.64 12.14 -42.67
N HIS A 866 -5.68 13.47 -42.86
CA HIS A 866 -5.95 14.43 -41.79
C HIS A 866 -7.27 14.19 -41.03
N ARG A 867 -8.33 13.72 -41.72
CA ARG A 867 -9.63 13.35 -41.12
C ARG A 867 -9.59 11.96 -40.50
N CYS A 868 -8.84 11.03 -41.11
CA CYS A 868 -8.68 9.67 -40.59
C CYS A 868 -7.91 9.67 -39.25
N LEU A 869 -6.76 10.36 -39.21
CA LEU A 869 -5.97 10.60 -38.00
C LEU A 869 -6.77 11.40 -36.96
N GLY A 870 -7.45 12.48 -37.40
CA GLY A 870 -8.32 13.26 -36.52
C GLY A 870 -9.44 12.43 -35.87
N PHE A 871 -10.03 11.49 -36.61
CA PHE A 871 -11.06 10.59 -36.08
C PHE A 871 -10.50 9.61 -35.04
N ILE A 872 -9.39 8.92 -35.30
CA ILE A 872 -8.85 7.94 -34.33
C ILE A 872 -8.36 8.64 -33.05
N HIS A 873 -7.70 9.81 -33.15
CA HIS A 873 -7.34 10.59 -31.96
C HIS A 873 -8.55 11.22 -31.24
N ALA A 874 -9.68 11.44 -31.91
CA ALA A 874 -10.93 11.84 -31.25
C ALA A 874 -11.56 10.65 -30.49
N MET A 875 -11.53 9.44 -31.06
CA MET A 875 -11.97 8.22 -30.40
C MET A 875 -11.13 7.89 -29.16
N PHE A 876 -9.82 8.16 -29.17
CA PHE A 876 -8.98 8.09 -27.96
C PHE A 876 -9.49 9.03 -26.85
N ALA A 877 -9.74 10.30 -27.17
CA ALA A 877 -10.25 11.25 -26.17
C ALA A 877 -11.66 10.89 -25.67
N LEU A 878 -12.50 10.27 -26.51
CA LEU A 878 -13.78 9.68 -26.11
C LEU A 878 -13.59 8.47 -25.18
N GLY A 879 -12.57 7.65 -25.41
CA GLY A 879 -12.19 6.57 -24.49
C GLY A 879 -11.77 7.11 -23.13
N CYS A 880 -10.93 8.14 -23.13
CA CYS A 880 -10.50 8.80 -21.89
C CYS A 880 -11.66 9.46 -21.12
N LEU A 881 -12.71 9.89 -21.82
CA LEU A 881 -13.95 10.38 -21.20
C LEU A 881 -14.75 9.24 -20.54
N VAL A 882 -14.87 8.10 -21.20
CA VAL A 882 -15.70 6.96 -20.72
C VAL A 882 -15.04 6.19 -19.58
N GLY A 883 -13.71 6.02 -19.60
CA GLY A 883 -12.97 5.26 -18.58
C GLY A 883 -13.31 5.69 -17.14
N PRO A 884 -13.12 6.98 -16.76
CA PRO A 884 -13.36 7.43 -15.39
C PRO A 884 -14.82 7.39 -14.94
N LEU A 885 -15.77 7.64 -15.85
CA LEU A 885 -17.20 7.49 -15.58
C LEU A 885 -17.53 6.06 -15.12
N VAL A 886 -17.10 5.08 -15.90
CA VAL A 886 -17.43 3.67 -15.69
C VAL A 886 -16.63 3.10 -14.51
N ALA A 887 -15.34 3.42 -14.41
CA ALA A 887 -14.47 2.97 -13.33
C ALA A 887 -14.97 3.48 -11.95
N THR A 888 -15.34 4.76 -11.85
CA THR A 888 -15.89 5.32 -10.61
C THR A 888 -17.24 4.69 -10.28
N ALA A 889 -18.17 4.63 -11.25
CA ALA A 889 -19.50 4.07 -11.03
C ALA A 889 -19.44 2.62 -10.50
N ILE A 890 -18.57 1.77 -11.07
CA ILE A 890 -18.39 0.39 -10.60
C ILE A 890 -17.74 0.34 -9.21
N ALA A 891 -16.70 1.15 -8.95
CA ALA A 891 -16.05 1.21 -7.64
C ALA A 891 -16.96 1.75 -6.52
N THR A 892 -17.96 2.58 -6.85
CA THR A 892 -18.92 3.14 -5.87
C THR A 892 -20.19 2.32 -5.67
N ALA A 893 -20.52 1.40 -6.59
CA ALA A 893 -21.82 0.71 -6.64
C ALA A 893 -22.20 -0.06 -5.36
N THR A 894 -21.21 -0.47 -4.57
CA THR A 894 -21.36 -1.24 -3.32
C THR A 894 -21.22 -0.41 -2.04
N GLY A 895 -21.26 0.93 -2.14
CA GLY A 895 -21.10 1.86 -1.00
C GLY A 895 -19.67 1.95 -0.43
N SER A 896 -18.75 1.11 -0.90
CA SER A 896 -17.30 1.24 -0.70
C SER A 896 -16.60 0.37 -1.73
N GLY A 897 -15.54 0.90 -2.37
CA GLY A 897 -14.75 0.15 -3.36
C GLY A 897 -13.97 -1.03 -2.77
N HIS A 898 -13.79 -1.05 -1.45
CA HIS A 898 -13.19 -2.15 -0.70
C HIS A 898 -14.21 -3.23 -0.28
N SER A 899 -15.51 -2.98 -0.50
CA SER A 899 -16.56 -3.99 -0.29
C SER A 899 -16.34 -5.18 -1.23
N LYS A 900 -16.47 -6.40 -0.69
CA LYS A 900 -16.15 -7.65 -1.41
C LYS A 900 -17.41 -8.36 -1.88
N THR A 901 -17.65 -8.33 -3.18
CA THR A 901 -18.71 -9.12 -3.83
C THR A 901 -18.11 -10.41 -4.34
N ASN A 902 -18.62 -11.56 -3.89
CA ASN A 902 -18.08 -12.89 -4.21
C ASN A 902 -16.56 -13.02 -3.93
N GLY A 903 -16.06 -12.32 -2.91
CA GLY A 903 -14.64 -12.28 -2.53
C GLY A 903 -13.79 -11.23 -3.27
N ILE A 904 -14.29 -10.62 -4.34
CA ILE A 904 -13.56 -9.63 -5.16
C ILE A 904 -13.95 -8.21 -4.73
N GLU A 905 -12.94 -7.34 -4.58
CA GLU A 905 -13.10 -5.92 -4.22
C GLU A 905 -13.79 -5.15 -5.36
N ALA A 906 -14.79 -4.33 -5.05
CA ALA A 906 -15.61 -3.64 -6.05
C ALA A 906 -14.80 -2.77 -7.04
N TRP A 907 -13.70 -2.15 -6.62
CA TRP A 907 -12.82 -1.42 -7.55
C TRP A 907 -12.16 -2.34 -8.61
N ARG A 908 -11.87 -3.60 -8.27
CA ARG A 908 -11.33 -4.59 -9.22
C ARG A 908 -12.37 -5.06 -10.23
N MET A 909 -13.66 -4.96 -9.90
CA MET A 909 -14.75 -5.32 -10.81
C MET A 909 -14.74 -4.43 -12.07
N GLY A 910 -14.18 -3.22 -12.00
CA GLY A 910 -13.99 -2.34 -13.16
C GLY A 910 -13.19 -2.97 -14.30
N TYR A 911 -12.25 -3.88 -14.00
CA TYR A 911 -11.44 -4.55 -15.03
C TYR A 911 -12.23 -5.59 -15.84
N PHE A 912 -13.35 -6.13 -15.34
CA PHE A 912 -14.20 -7.03 -16.13
C PHE A 912 -14.81 -6.33 -17.34
N GLN A 913 -15.20 -5.05 -17.19
CA GLN A 913 -15.68 -4.25 -18.32
C GLN A 913 -14.56 -4.04 -19.36
N LEU A 914 -13.31 -3.89 -18.94
CA LEU A 914 -12.18 -3.79 -19.85
C LEU A 914 -11.93 -5.12 -20.59
N ILE A 915 -12.08 -6.28 -19.94
CA ILE A 915 -12.05 -7.59 -20.62
C ILE A 915 -13.09 -7.64 -21.76
N GLY A 916 -14.32 -7.18 -21.51
CA GLY A 916 -15.37 -7.10 -22.54
C GLY A 916 -15.02 -6.16 -23.70
N ILE A 917 -14.53 -4.96 -23.40
CA ILE A 917 -14.10 -3.96 -24.40
C ILE A 917 -12.95 -4.50 -25.28
N HIS A 918 -11.93 -5.12 -24.66
CA HIS A 918 -10.77 -5.64 -25.39
C HIS A 918 -11.06 -6.95 -26.15
N ALA A 919 -12.00 -7.77 -25.67
CA ALA A 919 -12.50 -8.90 -26.44
C ALA A 919 -13.20 -8.43 -27.73
N LEU A 920 -14.00 -7.36 -27.64
CA LEU A 920 -14.60 -6.72 -28.81
C LEU A 920 -13.53 -6.12 -29.74
N ASN A 921 -12.47 -5.48 -29.21
CA ASN A 921 -11.36 -4.95 -30.01
C ASN A 921 -10.67 -6.07 -30.82
N LEU A 922 -10.38 -7.21 -30.19
CA LEU A 922 -9.80 -8.37 -30.86
C LEU A 922 -10.69 -8.89 -32.00
N VAL A 923 -12.00 -9.01 -31.77
CA VAL A 923 -12.97 -9.38 -32.82
C VAL A 923 -13.01 -8.35 -33.94
N CYS A 924 -13.02 -7.05 -33.63
CA CYS A 924 -12.99 -5.97 -34.62
C CYS A 924 -11.72 -6.01 -35.48
N MET A 925 -10.54 -6.25 -34.89
CA MET A 925 -9.29 -6.39 -35.65
C MET A 925 -9.33 -7.57 -36.61
N LEU A 926 -9.74 -8.75 -36.12
CA LEU A 926 -9.84 -9.98 -36.91
C LEU A 926 -10.81 -9.85 -38.09
N LEU A 927 -11.96 -9.18 -37.88
CA LEU A 927 -12.95 -8.96 -38.93
C LEU A 927 -12.55 -7.86 -39.92
N ALA A 928 -11.95 -6.76 -39.46
CA ALA A 928 -11.65 -5.60 -40.30
C ALA A 928 -10.38 -5.76 -41.14
N PHE A 929 -9.33 -6.37 -40.57
CA PHE A 929 -8.04 -6.52 -41.25
C PHE A 929 -7.77 -7.96 -41.74
N GLY A 930 -8.61 -8.91 -41.33
CA GLY A 930 -8.70 -10.25 -41.92
C GLY A 930 -7.75 -11.27 -41.30
N ASN A 931 -7.87 -12.51 -41.77
CA ASN A 931 -7.26 -13.67 -41.12
C ASN A 931 -5.71 -13.59 -41.15
N PRO A 932 -5.02 -13.40 -40.00
CA PRO A 932 -3.64 -12.92 -39.95
C PRO A 932 -2.62 -13.88 -40.58
N LEU A 933 -2.93 -15.18 -40.60
CA LEU A 933 -2.11 -16.24 -41.20
C LEU A 933 -2.15 -16.27 -42.73
N ARG A 934 -3.15 -15.62 -43.38
CA ARG A 934 -3.44 -15.77 -44.82
C ARG A 934 -2.75 -14.72 -45.70
N GLN A 935 -2.33 -13.59 -45.15
CA GLN A 935 -1.80 -12.44 -45.91
C GLN A 935 -0.29 -12.51 -46.25
N ARG A 936 0.27 -13.69 -46.58
CA ARG A 936 1.69 -13.81 -46.97
C ARG A 936 1.98 -13.44 -48.43
N LYS A 937 0.99 -12.95 -49.20
CA LYS A 937 1.15 -12.49 -50.60
C LYS A 937 0.25 -11.28 -50.93
N ALA A 938 0.80 -10.08 -50.80
CA ALA A 938 0.34 -8.86 -51.49
C ALA A 938 1.47 -7.81 -51.51
N PRO A 939 2.20 -7.64 -52.62
CA PRO A 939 3.16 -6.53 -52.79
C PRO A 939 2.44 -5.32 -53.40
N GLU A 940 2.24 -4.27 -52.62
CA GLU A 940 1.52 -3.06 -53.07
C GLU A 940 2.33 -1.80 -52.74
N GLY A 941 2.42 -0.85 -53.67
CA GLY A 941 3.11 0.44 -53.47
C GLY A 941 4.53 0.59 -54.06
N ALA A 942 4.80 0.07 -55.25
CA ALA A 942 6.00 0.44 -56.04
C ALA A 942 5.68 0.63 -57.53
N ILE A 943 6.32 1.62 -58.16
CA ILE A 943 6.14 1.99 -59.58
C ILE A 943 6.69 0.87 -60.48
N PRO A 944 5.99 0.48 -61.58
CA PRO A 944 6.54 -0.48 -62.53
C PRO A 944 7.74 0.09 -63.27
N GLN A 945 8.93 -0.44 -63.01
CA GLN A 945 10.07 -0.37 -63.91
C GLN A 945 10.11 -1.63 -64.80
N PRO A 946 10.59 -1.54 -66.05
CA PRO A 946 10.55 -2.66 -66.99
C PRO A 946 11.45 -3.81 -66.54
N SER A 947 11.08 -5.02 -66.97
CA SER A 947 11.70 -6.27 -66.57
C SER A 947 13.12 -6.46 -67.11
N THR A 948 14.08 -6.65 -66.21
CA THR A 948 15.31 -7.43 -66.49
C THR A 948 15.25 -8.74 -65.73
N THR A 949 15.38 -9.85 -66.45
CA THR A 949 15.24 -11.22 -65.92
C THR A 949 16.38 -11.59 -64.97
N GLY A 950 16.03 -11.97 -63.74
CA GLY A 950 16.97 -12.55 -62.78
C GLY A 950 16.24 -13.04 -61.53
N THR A 951 16.50 -14.28 -61.11
CA THR A 951 15.96 -14.86 -59.87
C THR A 951 16.70 -14.31 -58.66
N VAL A 952 16.27 -13.15 -58.16
CA VAL A 952 16.83 -12.53 -56.95
C VAL A 952 16.18 -13.15 -55.72
N ASP A 953 16.99 -13.68 -54.81
CA ASP A 953 16.53 -14.29 -53.57
C ASP A 953 15.68 -13.35 -52.71
N SER A 954 14.58 -13.89 -52.19
CA SER A 954 13.66 -13.14 -51.33
C SER A 954 14.34 -12.57 -50.08
N ASP A 955 15.33 -13.27 -49.53
CA ASP A 955 16.11 -12.82 -48.37
C ASP A 955 17.05 -11.65 -48.70
N VAL A 956 17.57 -11.56 -49.94
CA VAL A 956 18.37 -10.42 -50.39
C VAL A 956 17.50 -9.16 -50.50
N ILE A 957 16.28 -9.31 -51.01
CA ILE A 957 15.29 -8.22 -51.08
C ILE A 957 14.87 -7.78 -49.67
N GLN A 958 14.60 -8.74 -48.77
CA GLN A 958 14.26 -8.51 -47.38
C GLN A 958 15.39 -7.79 -46.62
N GLN A 959 16.64 -8.26 -46.76
CA GLN A 959 17.79 -7.66 -46.10
C GLN A 959 18.08 -6.24 -46.64
N ARG A 960 17.85 -6.00 -47.94
CA ARG A 960 17.93 -4.65 -48.55
C ARG A 960 16.83 -3.72 -48.03
N ARG A 961 15.60 -4.22 -47.82
CA ARG A 961 14.49 -3.47 -47.21
C ARG A 961 14.80 -3.08 -45.76
N ASN A 962 15.33 -4.02 -44.96
CA ASN A 962 15.72 -3.75 -43.57
C ASN A 962 16.88 -2.76 -43.48
N LYS A 963 17.91 -2.89 -44.34
CA LYS A 963 19.01 -1.92 -44.45
C LYS A 963 18.51 -0.51 -44.83
N ASN A 964 17.51 -0.41 -45.71
CA ASN A 964 16.90 0.87 -46.07
C ASN A 964 16.09 1.48 -44.90
N ALA A 965 15.26 0.68 -44.21
CA ALA A 965 14.48 1.15 -43.06
C ALA A 965 15.38 1.65 -41.92
N LEU A 966 16.40 0.88 -41.55
CA LEU A 966 17.41 1.29 -40.56
C LEU A 966 18.18 2.56 -40.98
N ARG A 967 18.43 2.74 -42.29
CA ARG A 967 19.06 3.95 -42.81
C ARG A 967 18.13 5.16 -42.73
N ASP A 968 16.84 4.98 -43.00
CA ASP A 968 15.85 6.06 -42.96
C ASP A 968 15.55 6.50 -41.52
N ILE A 969 15.49 5.56 -40.56
CA ILE A 969 15.46 5.84 -39.11
C ILE A 969 16.76 6.55 -38.68
N GLY A 970 17.91 6.06 -39.15
CA GLY A 970 19.23 6.69 -38.93
C GLY A 970 19.41 8.06 -39.62
N GLN A 971 18.48 8.46 -40.49
CA GLN A 971 18.35 9.84 -40.99
C GLN A 971 17.39 10.66 -40.11
N LEU A 972 16.24 10.08 -39.73
CA LEU A 972 15.25 10.72 -38.86
C LEU A 972 15.84 11.12 -37.50
N LEU A 973 16.57 10.22 -36.84
CA LEU A 973 17.25 10.47 -35.56
C LEU A 973 18.35 11.55 -35.64
N LYS A 974 18.82 11.92 -36.83
CA LYS A 974 19.78 13.01 -37.05
C LYS A 974 19.10 14.37 -37.27
N MET A 975 17.77 14.42 -37.43
CA MET A 975 17.06 15.67 -37.60
C MET A 975 16.82 16.34 -36.25
N LYS A 976 17.38 17.54 -36.04
CA LYS A 976 17.08 18.39 -34.87
C LYS A 976 15.57 18.58 -34.64
N ASN A 977 14.82 18.70 -35.74
CA ASN A 977 13.36 18.85 -35.73
C ASN A 977 12.64 17.65 -35.08
N PHE A 978 13.15 16.43 -35.25
CA PHE A 978 12.58 15.22 -34.64
C PHE A 978 12.64 15.29 -33.11
N TRP A 979 13.80 15.66 -32.57
CA TRP A 979 13.99 15.79 -31.11
C TRP A 979 13.21 16.97 -30.52
N LEU A 980 13.02 18.06 -31.26
CA LEU A 980 12.18 19.19 -30.81
C LEU A 980 10.69 18.82 -30.76
N ILE A 981 10.16 18.11 -31.76
CA ILE A 981 8.77 17.64 -31.78
C ILE A 981 8.56 16.55 -30.73
N GLY A 982 9.51 15.62 -30.56
CA GLY A 982 9.49 14.62 -29.49
C GLY A 982 9.52 15.26 -28.10
N GLY A 983 10.32 16.31 -27.90
CA GLY A 983 10.33 17.10 -26.67
C GLY A 983 8.99 17.79 -26.39
N PHE A 984 8.36 18.38 -27.42
CA PHE A 984 7.00 18.93 -27.31
C PHE A 984 6.00 17.85 -26.86
N TYR A 985 6.00 16.67 -27.49
CA TYR A 985 5.10 15.58 -27.09
C TYR A 985 5.39 15.00 -25.72
N LEU A 986 6.67 14.89 -25.32
CA LEU A 986 7.05 14.46 -23.97
C LEU A 986 6.42 15.34 -22.89
N PHE A 987 6.53 16.67 -23.02
CA PHE A 987 5.92 17.60 -22.06
C PHE A 987 4.39 17.69 -22.21
N ASN A 988 3.86 17.74 -23.44
CA ASN A 988 2.42 17.84 -23.69
C ASN A 988 1.66 16.60 -23.20
N CYS A 989 2.14 15.40 -23.53
CA CYS A 989 1.51 14.14 -23.13
C CYS A 989 1.81 13.79 -21.68
N GLY A 990 3.01 14.10 -21.17
CA GLY A 990 3.33 14.01 -19.75
C GLY A 990 2.42 14.88 -18.88
N ALA A 991 2.14 16.12 -19.29
CA ALA A 991 1.27 17.03 -18.57
C ALA A 991 -0.18 16.54 -18.49
N TRP A 992 -0.82 16.13 -19.60
CA TRP A 992 -2.19 15.60 -19.52
C TRP A 992 -2.25 14.23 -18.82
N SER A 993 -1.21 13.39 -18.95
CA SER A 993 -1.15 12.09 -18.25
C SER A 993 -1.03 12.27 -16.75
N ALA A 994 -0.18 13.20 -16.29
CA ALA A 994 -0.05 13.52 -14.87
C ALA A 994 -1.34 14.13 -14.32
N ALA A 995 -1.96 15.07 -15.05
CA ALA A 995 -3.24 15.66 -14.67
C ALA A 995 -4.35 14.60 -14.54
N GLY A 996 -4.60 13.81 -15.58
CA GLY A 996 -5.66 12.80 -15.60
C GLY A 996 -5.43 11.64 -14.61
N GLY A 997 -4.16 11.29 -14.35
CA GLY A 997 -3.78 10.21 -13.44
C GLY A 997 -3.86 10.58 -11.96
N TRP A 998 -3.36 11.75 -11.57
CA TRP A 998 -3.15 12.10 -10.15
C TRP A 998 -4.20 13.02 -9.53
N VAL A 999 -5.11 13.60 -10.32
CA VAL A 999 -6.12 14.54 -9.80
C VAL A 999 -7.02 13.94 -8.73
N VAL A 1000 -7.39 12.65 -8.82
CA VAL A 1000 -8.31 12.04 -7.83
C VAL A 1000 -7.61 11.87 -6.50
N GLU A 1001 -6.39 11.33 -6.48
CA GLU A 1001 -5.58 11.22 -5.26
C GLU A 1001 -5.31 12.60 -4.63
N TYR A 1002 -4.96 13.60 -5.44
CA TYR A 1002 -4.79 14.97 -4.96
C TYR A 1002 -6.07 15.53 -4.31
N LEU A 1003 -7.25 15.31 -4.92
CA LEU A 1003 -8.51 15.80 -4.37
C LEU A 1003 -8.95 15.03 -3.11
N VAL A 1004 -8.58 13.75 -2.95
CA VAL A 1004 -8.79 13.02 -1.70
C VAL A 1004 -7.82 13.53 -0.62
N ALA A 1005 -6.51 13.42 -0.86
CA ALA A 1005 -5.48 13.64 0.15
C ALA A 1005 -5.21 15.11 0.52
N HIS A 1006 -5.51 16.07 -0.37
CA HIS A 1006 -5.19 17.50 -0.17
C HIS A 1006 -6.41 18.44 -0.25
N ARG A 1007 -7.63 17.92 -0.42
CA ARG A 1007 -8.89 18.69 -0.49
C ARG A 1007 -10.06 18.04 0.27
N ASP A 1008 -9.80 17.02 1.09
CA ASP A 1008 -10.80 16.25 1.87
C ASP A 1008 -11.97 15.73 1.02
N GLY A 1009 -11.68 15.43 -0.26
CA GLY A 1009 -12.68 15.06 -1.25
C GLY A 1009 -13.19 13.65 -1.05
N ALA A 1010 -14.49 13.50 -0.77
CA ALA A 1010 -15.14 12.20 -0.69
C ALA A 1010 -14.94 11.40 -2.00
N LEU A 1011 -14.20 10.29 -1.93
CA LEU A 1011 -13.69 9.51 -3.06
C LEU A 1011 -14.79 9.17 -4.10
N GLU A 1012 -15.97 8.78 -3.63
CA GLU A 1012 -17.15 8.50 -4.46
C GLU A 1012 -17.55 9.65 -5.40
N LYS A 1013 -17.31 10.89 -4.99
CA LYS A 1013 -17.69 12.11 -5.71
C LYS A 1013 -16.54 12.65 -6.54
N VAL A 1014 -15.30 12.54 -6.06
CA VAL A 1014 -14.13 13.10 -6.75
C VAL A 1014 -13.58 12.20 -7.86
N GLY A 1015 -13.88 10.89 -7.85
CA GLY A 1015 -13.54 9.98 -8.96
C GLY A 1015 -14.12 10.41 -10.31
N TYR A 1016 -15.20 11.19 -10.33
CA TYR A 1016 -15.79 11.74 -11.55
C TYR A 1016 -15.10 13.03 -12.07
N VAL A 1017 -14.17 13.66 -11.33
CA VAL A 1017 -13.53 14.91 -11.78
C VAL A 1017 -12.64 14.76 -13.03
N PRO A 1018 -11.86 13.66 -13.22
CA PRO A 1018 -11.16 13.40 -14.49
C PRO A 1018 -12.07 13.50 -15.72
N THR A 1019 -13.30 12.99 -15.63
CA THR A 1019 -14.30 13.06 -16.71
C THR A 1019 -14.48 14.48 -17.25
N GLY A 1020 -14.47 15.49 -16.39
CA GLY A 1020 -14.62 16.90 -16.79
C GLY A 1020 -13.45 17.41 -17.63
N PHE A 1021 -12.22 17.06 -17.25
CA PHE A 1021 -11.01 17.37 -18.05
C PHE A 1021 -11.02 16.64 -19.39
N TRP A 1022 -11.41 15.36 -19.42
CA TRP A 1022 -11.47 14.58 -20.66
C TRP A 1022 -12.62 15.01 -21.59
N ALA A 1023 -13.77 15.39 -21.04
CA ALA A 1023 -14.87 16.02 -21.78
C ALA A 1023 -14.42 17.34 -22.40
N GLY A 1024 -13.70 18.15 -21.61
CA GLY A 1024 -12.99 19.33 -22.09
C GLY A 1024 -12.08 19.00 -23.26
N LEU A 1025 -11.12 18.08 -23.08
CA LEU A 1025 -10.13 17.71 -24.11
C LEU A 1025 -10.79 17.24 -25.41
N PHE A 1026 -11.84 16.42 -25.32
CA PHE A 1026 -12.62 15.95 -26.46
C PHE A 1026 -13.34 17.11 -27.18
N LEU A 1027 -14.07 17.95 -26.44
CA LEU A 1027 -14.74 19.12 -27.01
C LEU A 1027 -13.76 20.15 -27.59
N GLY A 1028 -12.59 20.34 -26.96
CA GLY A 1028 -11.52 21.22 -27.44
C GLY A 1028 -10.92 20.73 -28.75
N ARG A 1029 -10.69 19.42 -28.90
CA ARG A 1029 -10.25 18.80 -30.17
C ARG A 1029 -11.25 19.00 -31.32
N LEU A 1030 -12.55 19.11 -31.03
CA LEU A 1030 -13.59 19.32 -32.03
C LEU A 1030 -13.87 20.80 -32.33
N LEU A 1031 -14.01 21.63 -31.30
CA LEU A 1031 -14.53 23.00 -31.41
C LEU A 1031 -13.44 24.06 -31.59
N LEU A 1032 -12.26 23.88 -30.99
CA LEU A 1032 -11.18 24.87 -31.05
C LEU A 1032 -10.21 24.68 -32.22
N ALA A 1033 -10.29 23.57 -32.97
CA ALA A 1033 -9.38 23.26 -34.08
C ALA A 1033 -9.42 24.33 -35.20
N GLU A 1034 -10.61 24.69 -35.68
CA GLU A 1034 -10.79 25.70 -36.73
C GLU A 1034 -10.40 27.12 -36.26
N PRO A 1035 -10.81 27.60 -35.06
CA PRO A 1035 -10.27 28.83 -34.47
C PRO A 1035 -8.73 28.85 -34.35
N THR A 1036 -8.13 27.76 -33.88
CA THR A 1036 -6.67 27.61 -33.72
C THR A 1036 -5.94 27.74 -35.07
N HIS A 1037 -6.49 27.14 -36.12
CA HIS A 1037 -5.96 27.25 -37.47
C HIS A 1037 -6.09 28.69 -38.02
N ARG A 1038 -7.25 29.33 -37.88
CA ARG A 1038 -7.49 30.71 -38.36
C ARG A 1038 -6.64 31.77 -37.64
N PHE A 1039 -6.38 31.61 -36.34
CA PHE A 1039 -5.61 32.58 -35.55
C PHE A 1039 -4.08 32.41 -35.69
N GLY A 1040 -3.64 31.35 -36.37
CA GLY A 1040 -2.24 31.00 -36.57
C GLY A 1040 -1.69 30.12 -35.45
N GLU A 1041 -1.29 28.90 -35.82
CA GLU A 1041 -0.95 27.78 -34.93
C GLU A 1041 -0.03 28.17 -33.75
N GLN A 1042 1.07 28.90 -34.03
CA GLN A 1042 2.02 29.33 -32.99
C GLN A 1042 1.42 30.35 -32.00
N ARG A 1043 0.62 31.32 -32.50
CA ARG A 1043 -0.01 32.36 -31.65
C ARG A 1043 -1.13 31.75 -30.80
N ALA A 1044 -1.91 30.85 -31.39
CA ALA A 1044 -2.97 30.13 -30.71
C ALA A 1044 -2.42 29.25 -29.58
N ILE A 1045 -1.37 28.43 -29.82
CA ILE A 1045 -0.75 27.61 -28.75
C ILE A 1045 -0.20 28.49 -27.62
N MET A 1046 0.48 29.60 -27.93
CA MET A 1046 1.00 30.52 -26.90
C MET A 1046 -0.11 31.09 -26.01
N CYS A 1047 -1.23 31.53 -26.62
CA CYS A 1047 -2.38 32.05 -25.91
C CYS A 1047 -3.07 30.96 -25.06
N LEU A 1048 -3.36 29.80 -25.65
CA LEU A 1048 -3.95 28.66 -24.94
C LEU A 1048 -3.06 28.17 -23.79
N SER A 1049 -1.73 28.20 -23.93
CA SER A 1049 -0.80 27.85 -22.84
C SER A 1049 -0.92 28.81 -21.64
N ALA A 1050 -1.06 30.10 -21.89
CA ALA A 1050 -1.29 31.08 -20.82
C ALA A 1050 -2.65 30.86 -20.14
N VAL A 1051 -3.70 30.56 -20.91
CA VAL A 1051 -5.04 30.24 -20.38
C VAL A 1051 -5.01 28.94 -19.54
N CYS A 1052 -4.36 27.88 -20.03
CA CYS A 1052 -4.16 26.64 -19.28
C CYS A 1052 -3.38 26.88 -17.97
N LEU A 1053 -2.35 27.74 -17.99
CA LEU A 1053 -1.59 28.10 -16.78
C LEU A 1053 -2.48 28.84 -15.76
N ILE A 1054 -3.35 29.76 -16.20
CA ILE A 1054 -4.31 30.44 -15.33
C ILE A 1054 -5.27 29.42 -14.68
N PHE A 1055 -5.85 28.50 -15.46
CA PHE A 1055 -6.74 27.47 -14.89
C PHE A 1055 -6.01 26.47 -13.98
N HIS A 1056 -4.74 26.16 -14.25
CA HIS A 1056 -3.91 25.34 -13.37
C HIS A 1056 -3.61 26.05 -12.03
N LEU A 1057 -3.28 27.35 -12.08
CA LEU A 1057 -3.10 28.17 -10.87
C LEU A 1057 -4.41 28.30 -10.08
N LEU A 1058 -5.57 28.46 -10.74
CA LEU A 1058 -6.87 28.45 -10.06
C LEU A 1058 -7.15 27.11 -9.38
N PHE A 1059 -6.90 25.98 -10.05
CA PHE A 1059 -7.04 24.64 -9.47
C PHE A 1059 -6.17 24.44 -8.21
N TRP A 1060 -4.91 24.91 -8.26
CA TRP A 1060 -3.93 24.73 -7.19
C TRP A 1060 -4.12 25.70 -6.01
N LEU A 1061 -4.38 26.98 -6.29
CA LEU A 1061 -4.43 28.04 -5.28
C LEU A 1061 -5.80 28.21 -4.62
N VAL A 1062 -6.90 27.80 -5.26
CA VAL A 1062 -8.25 27.92 -4.68
C VAL A 1062 -8.61 26.64 -3.90
N PRO A 1063 -8.78 26.69 -2.57
CA PRO A 1063 -9.16 25.54 -1.76
C PRO A 1063 -10.68 25.31 -1.77
N ASN A 1064 -11.26 25.09 -2.95
CA ASN A 1064 -12.69 24.78 -3.10
C ASN A 1064 -12.89 23.68 -4.15
N LEU A 1065 -13.49 22.57 -3.74
CA LEU A 1065 -13.60 21.36 -4.56
C LEU A 1065 -14.35 21.59 -5.89
N VAL A 1066 -15.42 22.39 -5.87
CA VAL A 1066 -16.21 22.71 -7.08
C VAL A 1066 -15.42 23.62 -8.01
N ALA A 1067 -14.76 24.66 -7.47
CA ALA A 1067 -13.90 25.54 -8.25
C ALA A 1067 -12.73 24.77 -8.89
N SER A 1068 -12.08 23.87 -8.14
CA SER A 1068 -11.04 22.99 -8.68
C SER A 1068 -11.57 22.12 -9.81
N ALA A 1069 -12.72 21.44 -9.64
CA ALA A 1069 -13.30 20.59 -10.69
C ALA A 1069 -13.69 21.36 -11.96
N VAL A 1070 -14.27 22.56 -11.81
CA VAL A 1070 -14.63 23.44 -12.95
C VAL A 1070 -13.37 23.96 -13.65
N ALA A 1071 -12.38 24.46 -12.91
CA ALA A 1071 -11.12 24.93 -13.47
C ALA A 1071 -10.36 23.82 -14.20
N PHE A 1072 -10.33 22.61 -13.65
CA PHE A 1072 -9.74 21.42 -14.25
C PHE A 1072 -10.44 21.02 -15.55
N SER A 1073 -11.77 21.13 -15.60
CA SER A 1073 -12.57 20.86 -16.81
C SER A 1073 -12.26 21.87 -17.94
N PHE A 1074 -12.20 23.17 -17.61
CA PHE A 1074 -11.80 24.20 -18.58
C PHE A 1074 -10.34 24.06 -19.03
N MET A 1075 -9.42 23.70 -18.12
CA MET A 1075 -8.03 23.41 -18.46
C MET A 1075 -7.94 22.34 -19.56
N GLY A 1076 -8.70 21.25 -19.44
CA GLY A 1076 -8.79 20.21 -20.47
C GLY A 1076 -9.30 20.72 -21.82
N PHE A 1077 -10.32 21.59 -21.81
CA PHE A 1077 -10.86 22.21 -23.02
C PHE A 1077 -9.81 23.01 -23.81
N PHE A 1078 -9.06 23.89 -23.13
CA PHE A 1078 -8.01 24.66 -23.79
C PHE A 1078 -6.77 23.82 -24.15
N PHE A 1079 -6.55 22.67 -23.50
CA PHE A 1079 -5.51 21.70 -23.85
C PHE A 1079 -5.81 20.91 -25.15
N GLY A 1080 -7.09 20.81 -25.57
CA GLY A 1080 -7.54 19.99 -26.69
C GLY A 1080 -6.74 20.16 -28.01
N PRO A 1081 -6.54 21.39 -28.52
CA PRO A 1081 -5.84 21.63 -29.78
C PRO A 1081 -4.36 21.27 -29.84
N PHE A 1082 -3.67 21.13 -28.70
CA PHE A 1082 -2.20 21.06 -28.65
C PHE A 1082 -1.66 19.88 -29.47
N PHE A 1083 -2.25 18.69 -29.29
CA PHE A 1083 -1.82 17.47 -30.00
C PHE A 1083 -2.07 17.56 -31.52
N ALA A 1084 -3.28 17.97 -31.92
CA ALA A 1084 -3.66 18.07 -33.33
C ALA A 1084 -2.83 19.15 -34.07
N THR A 1085 -2.55 20.27 -33.41
CA THR A 1085 -1.71 21.35 -33.95
C THR A 1085 -0.24 20.94 -34.01
N GLY A 1086 0.25 20.18 -33.02
CA GLY A 1086 1.54 19.53 -33.06
C GLY A 1086 1.70 18.62 -34.30
N MET A 1087 0.71 17.77 -34.58
CA MET A 1087 0.73 16.90 -35.76
C MET A 1087 0.65 17.70 -37.07
N SER A 1088 -0.15 18.77 -37.12
CA SER A 1088 -0.20 19.70 -38.26
C SER A 1088 1.19 20.27 -38.57
N VAL A 1089 1.87 20.85 -37.58
CA VAL A 1089 3.21 21.44 -37.72
C VAL A 1089 4.25 20.36 -38.07
N ALA A 1090 4.26 19.24 -37.35
CA ALA A 1090 5.16 18.12 -37.60
C ALA A 1090 5.06 17.59 -39.04
N SER A 1091 3.84 17.47 -39.57
CA SER A 1091 3.60 17.01 -40.95
C SER A 1091 4.23 17.90 -42.03
N ARG A 1092 4.49 19.18 -41.72
CA ARG A 1092 5.17 20.14 -42.62
C ARG A 1092 6.70 20.16 -42.44
N MET A 1093 7.22 19.61 -41.35
CA MET A 1093 8.65 19.66 -40.99
C MET A 1093 9.45 18.42 -41.42
N PHE A 1094 8.79 17.33 -41.84
CA PHE A 1094 9.43 16.10 -42.31
C PHE A 1094 9.33 15.90 -43.84
N PRO A 1095 10.41 15.48 -44.53
CA PRO A 1095 10.34 15.12 -45.94
C PRO A 1095 9.37 13.97 -46.19
N ARG A 1096 8.53 14.07 -47.24
CA ARG A 1096 7.48 13.09 -47.60
C ARG A 1096 7.90 11.62 -47.56
N LYS A 1097 9.17 11.30 -47.89
CA LYS A 1097 9.71 9.94 -47.86
C LYS A 1097 9.77 9.31 -46.46
N ILE A 1098 9.94 10.11 -45.40
CA ILE A 1098 10.04 9.65 -44.00
C ILE A 1098 8.90 10.21 -43.13
N GLN A 1099 8.00 11.02 -43.70
CA GLN A 1099 6.91 11.70 -42.99
C GLN A 1099 5.94 10.72 -42.32
N SER A 1100 5.50 9.65 -43.01
CA SER A 1100 4.58 8.65 -42.43
C SER A 1100 5.24 7.75 -41.37
N MET A 1101 6.56 7.57 -41.46
CA MET A 1101 7.35 6.90 -40.42
C MET A 1101 7.44 7.81 -39.18
N ALA A 1102 7.85 9.07 -39.35
CA ALA A 1102 7.93 10.03 -38.25
C ALA A 1102 6.59 10.24 -37.54
N LEU A 1103 5.47 10.34 -38.28
CA LEU A 1103 4.11 10.48 -37.73
C LEU A 1103 3.51 9.15 -37.19
N GLY A 1104 4.22 8.03 -37.26
CA GLY A 1104 3.86 6.77 -36.61
C GLY A 1104 4.61 6.51 -35.30
N GLU A 1105 5.66 7.30 -35.02
CA GLU A 1105 6.47 7.29 -33.80
C GLU A 1105 6.05 8.41 -32.81
N TYR A 1106 4.94 9.11 -33.09
CA TYR A 1106 4.31 10.17 -32.29
C TYR A 1106 2.80 9.92 -32.11
#